data_AF-A0A855EDF5-F1
#
_entry.id   AF-A0A855EDF5-F1
#
_cell.length_a   1.000
_cell.length_b   1.000
_cell.length_c   1.000
_cell.angle_alpha   90.00
_cell.angle_beta   90.00
_cell.angle_gamma   90.00
#
_symmetry.space_group_name_H-M   'P 1'
#
loop_
_entity.id
_entity.type
_entity.pdbx_description
1 polymer ?
#
loop_
_entity_poly.entity_id
_entity_poly.type
_entity_poly.pdbx_seq_one_letter_code
_entity_poly.pdbx_strand_id
1 'polypeptide(L)'
;MTTALQQRIEHALAACTSAPHAFTSELEALKALAQDYKQKLTRWQHEEQTLNIGIMGQVKAGKSTFLNTLLFDGRPILPEAATPKTANLTRIGYGEQHSLQVEYYSQQEWQQIEEQARQASGSDSQKVATELLGMSAEKQIDFAAHWQKVARLENHTEVVLASDISELQGLLNQFTGNDGQFTALVKSTVLTLPDDALKGFEVVDTPGMNDPVQSRSQKTRDYMANCDVVFFLSRCSQFLDDADIRLLGEQLPGKGVKRLVLVAGQYDSVILDDGYDRDSLAATEENIQTRLLRIAQNKAQQLVAFQRDNGNEARAAILERLASPVFASTFAWGFAHWPQAKWSQSMLHTFGGLEAMAEDCWPAPFSQQDWERIANFAPLQAEWQQARADRLPLLAQQREGFTRESEGQLNEIVARLRGRITDRITSLETQDLQSLRQQQAQCRKRLEGIAAELRTIIGDTLHRARTETLRVSGRLSDDIARFRQLQAHTGYQQERYSYQVSDSTWYKPWSWGSTRTEYGTTSVAYQYFNAQDAIEQLRQYSRACASQIRQHFNQLIEPAALKSTLRQALVHHLNTDSEQFDPALFRGALESAIYALDLPELVLKADESQMMIPFQGEIKSSEDKQKLQQALDKALGAMFDKLAKQLDAGAKSIFDQLETLKSGLQETLSQSLQQEFNEIEQGLARKESEMAAYRALLDQLSQDNK
;
A
#
# COMPACT_ATOMS: atom_id res chain seq x y z
N MET A 1 -2.06 -21.82 11.67
CA MET A 1 -1.77 -22.09 13.10
C MET A 1 -2.38 -20.96 13.92
N THR A 2 -3.32 -21.29 14.82
CA THR A 2 -3.95 -20.36 15.76
C THR A 2 -2.89 -19.83 16.73
N THR A 3 -2.85 -18.53 17.01
CA THR A 3 -1.87 -17.98 17.96
C THR A 3 -2.24 -18.32 19.40
N ALA A 4 -1.26 -18.40 20.31
CA ALA A 4 -1.50 -18.70 21.73
C ALA A 4 -2.50 -17.70 22.37
N LEU A 5 -2.42 -16.42 22.00
CA LEU A 5 -3.39 -15.41 22.46
C LEU A 5 -4.80 -15.69 21.92
N GLN A 6 -4.94 -16.08 20.66
CA GLN A 6 -6.25 -16.41 20.08
C GLN A 6 -6.90 -17.57 20.84
N GLN A 7 -6.12 -18.61 21.18
CA GLN A 7 -6.60 -19.72 22.00
C GLN A 7 -7.04 -19.28 23.39
N ARG A 8 -6.29 -18.39 24.05
CA ARG A 8 -6.67 -17.83 25.35
C ARG A 8 -7.96 -17.00 25.29
N ILE A 9 -8.14 -16.18 24.24
CA ILE A 9 -9.38 -15.42 24.03
C ILE A 9 -10.55 -16.40 23.82
N GLU A 10 -10.40 -17.40 22.95
CA GLU A 10 -11.44 -18.41 22.68
C GLU A 10 -11.79 -19.22 23.93
N HIS A 11 -10.79 -19.58 24.75
CA HIS A 11 -10.97 -20.29 26.01
C HIS A 11 -11.74 -19.45 27.03
N ALA A 12 -11.33 -18.20 27.27
CA ALA A 12 -12.04 -17.28 28.17
C ALA A 12 -13.49 -17.05 27.72
N LEU A 13 -13.71 -16.96 26.41
CA LEU A 13 -15.04 -16.79 25.81
C LEU A 13 -15.91 -18.05 26.00
N ALA A 14 -15.35 -19.24 25.78
CA ALA A 14 -16.05 -20.50 26.03
C ALA A 14 -16.38 -20.70 27.52
N ALA A 15 -15.43 -20.43 28.41
CA ALA A 15 -15.63 -20.49 29.86
C ALA A 15 -16.76 -19.54 30.29
N CYS A 16 -16.70 -18.28 29.87
CA CYS A 16 -17.73 -17.29 30.17
C CYS A 16 -19.12 -17.65 29.59
N THR A 17 -19.17 -18.30 28.42
CA THR A 17 -20.43 -18.74 27.79
C THR A 17 -21.06 -19.94 28.52
N SER A 18 -20.24 -20.78 29.13
CA SER A 18 -20.68 -21.97 29.87
C SER A 18 -21.17 -21.68 31.29
N ALA A 19 -21.04 -20.44 31.76
CA ALA A 19 -21.45 -20.02 33.09
C ALA A 19 -22.99 -20.08 33.25
N PRO A 20 -23.51 -20.42 34.45
CA PRO A 20 -24.95 -20.49 34.69
C PRO A 20 -25.67 -19.15 34.47
N HIS A 21 -24.96 -18.04 34.74
CA HIS A 21 -25.45 -16.67 34.57
C HIS A 21 -24.56 -15.93 33.57
N ALA A 22 -25.21 -15.15 32.70
CA ALA A 22 -24.54 -14.48 31.61
C ALA A 22 -23.86 -13.21 32.15
N PHE A 23 -22.54 -13.28 32.39
CA PHE A 23 -21.63 -12.13 32.53
C PHE A 23 -21.57 -11.37 31.20
N THR A 24 -22.72 -10.81 30.79
CA THR A 24 -23.01 -10.33 29.43
C THR A 24 -22.04 -9.24 29.00
N SER A 25 -21.69 -8.32 29.89
CA SER A 25 -20.69 -7.27 29.59
C SER A 25 -19.30 -7.84 29.26
N GLU A 26 -18.81 -8.78 30.05
CA GLU A 26 -17.51 -9.42 29.85
C GLU A 26 -17.54 -10.33 28.63
N LEU A 27 -18.65 -11.02 28.41
CA LEU A 27 -18.87 -11.86 27.22
C LEU A 27 -18.84 -11.03 25.93
N GLU A 28 -19.55 -9.90 25.88
CA GLU A 28 -19.53 -9.01 24.72
C GLU A 28 -18.15 -8.36 24.53
N ALA A 29 -17.46 -7.98 25.61
CA ALA A 29 -16.08 -7.49 25.54
C ALA A 29 -15.11 -8.54 24.99
N LEU A 30 -15.23 -9.81 25.42
CA LEU A 30 -14.44 -10.92 24.89
C LEU A 30 -14.73 -11.17 23.41
N LYS A 31 -16.01 -11.10 22.98
CA LYS A 31 -16.39 -11.22 21.56
C LYS A 31 -15.80 -10.10 20.71
N ALA A 32 -15.89 -8.85 21.18
CA ALA A 32 -15.32 -7.69 20.50
C ALA A 32 -13.80 -7.82 20.35
N LEU A 33 -13.10 -8.21 21.43
CA LEU A 33 -11.66 -8.47 21.40
C LEU A 33 -11.28 -9.61 20.43
N ALA A 34 -12.04 -10.70 20.42
CA ALA A 34 -11.82 -11.81 19.50
C ALA A 34 -11.94 -11.36 18.04
N GLN A 35 -12.94 -10.54 17.74
CA GLN A 35 -13.16 -9.99 16.41
C GLN A 35 -12.06 -9.00 16.00
N ASP A 36 -11.71 -8.05 16.87
CA ASP A 36 -10.63 -7.07 16.64
C ASP A 36 -9.29 -7.76 16.40
N TYR A 37 -8.90 -8.69 17.28
CA TYR A 37 -7.63 -9.42 17.15
C TYR A 37 -7.58 -10.26 15.86
N LYS A 38 -8.70 -10.90 15.48
CA LYS A 38 -8.81 -11.64 14.21
C LYS A 38 -8.65 -10.71 13.00
N GLN A 39 -9.27 -9.53 13.02
CA GLN A 39 -9.12 -8.54 11.95
C GLN A 39 -7.68 -8.02 11.84
N LYS A 40 -7.05 -7.63 12.97
CA LYS A 40 -5.65 -7.21 13.04
C LYS A 40 -4.71 -8.28 12.49
N LEU A 41 -4.92 -9.55 12.88
CA LEU A 41 -4.13 -10.68 12.40
C LEU A 41 -4.29 -10.91 10.89
N THR A 42 -5.53 -10.79 10.38
CA THR A 42 -5.85 -10.98 8.95
C THR A 42 -5.19 -9.88 8.11
N ARG A 43 -5.28 -8.63 8.56
CA ARG A 43 -4.62 -7.48 7.92
C ARG A 43 -3.10 -7.61 7.91
N TRP A 44 -2.51 -7.98 9.05
CA TRP A 44 -1.07 -8.23 9.16
C TRP A 44 -0.61 -9.35 8.21
N GLN A 45 -1.37 -10.45 8.12
CA GLN A 45 -1.05 -11.57 7.22
C GLN A 45 -1.11 -11.20 5.74
N HIS A 46 -2.08 -10.38 5.32
CA HIS A 46 -2.31 -10.11 3.89
C HIS A 46 -1.58 -8.86 3.37
N GLU A 47 -1.64 -7.74 4.09
CA GLU A 47 -1.08 -6.46 3.66
C GLU A 47 0.37 -6.27 4.14
N GLU A 48 0.67 -6.67 5.39
CA GLU A 48 1.97 -6.37 5.98
C GLU A 48 3.03 -7.42 5.64
N GLN A 49 2.67 -8.70 5.44
CA GLN A 49 3.65 -9.72 5.07
C GLN A 49 4.10 -9.71 3.61
N THR A 50 3.36 -9.05 2.72
CA THR A 50 3.64 -9.11 1.28
C THR A 50 4.71 -8.10 0.91
N LEU A 51 5.86 -8.59 0.43
CA LEU A 51 6.96 -7.78 -0.09
C LEU A 51 6.73 -7.48 -1.57
N ASN A 52 6.68 -6.20 -1.91
CA ASN A 52 6.35 -5.76 -3.26
C ASN A 52 7.63 -5.48 -4.06
N ILE A 53 7.76 -6.13 -5.21
CA ILE A 53 8.92 -6.02 -6.09
C ILE A 53 8.50 -5.38 -7.40
N GLY A 54 9.06 -4.23 -7.72
CA GLY A 54 8.84 -3.54 -8.99
C GLY A 54 9.95 -3.82 -9.97
N ILE A 55 9.59 -4.08 -11.24
CA ILE A 55 10.56 -4.13 -12.34
C ILE A 55 10.36 -2.90 -13.21
N MET A 56 11.40 -2.12 -13.43
CA MET A 56 11.38 -0.86 -14.16
C MET A 56 12.42 -0.87 -15.28
N GLY A 57 12.21 -0.07 -16.32
CA GLY A 57 13.14 0.09 -17.43
C GLY A 57 12.40 0.37 -18.73
N GLN A 58 13.14 0.82 -19.74
CA GLN A 58 12.58 1.15 -21.06
C GLN A 58 11.83 -0.02 -21.71
N VAL A 59 11.00 0.31 -22.70
CA VAL A 59 10.41 -0.69 -23.60
C VAL A 59 11.55 -1.46 -24.28
N LYS A 60 11.41 -2.79 -24.43
CA LYS A 60 12.46 -3.70 -24.93
C LYS A 60 13.73 -3.83 -24.06
N ALA A 61 13.73 -3.35 -22.82
CA ALA A 61 14.82 -3.62 -21.87
C ALA A 61 14.88 -5.08 -21.38
N GLY A 62 13.91 -5.93 -21.75
CA GLY A 62 13.87 -7.35 -21.38
C GLY A 62 13.20 -7.66 -20.04
N LYS A 63 12.34 -6.77 -19.51
CA LYS A 63 11.68 -6.91 -18.19
C LYS A 63 10.94 -8.24 -17.97
N SER A 64 10.03 -8.61 -18.87
CA SER A 64 9.25 -9.84 -18.73
C SER A 64 10.13 -11.09 -18.86
N THR A 65 11.13 -11.08 -19.77
CA THR A 65 12.14 -12.15 -19.89
C THR A 65 13.01 -12.26 -18.64
N PHE A 66 13.39 -11.13 -18.06
CA PHE A 66 14.13 -11.06 -16.79
C PHE A 66 13.31 -11.64 -15.63
N LEU A 67 12.03 -11.29 -15.52
CA LEU A 67 11.14 -11.84 -14.51
C LEU A 67 10.92 -13.34 -14.66
N ASN A 68 10.69 -13.80 -15.89
CA ASN A 68 10.58 -15.23 -16.19
C ASN A 68 11.83 -15.99 -15.73
N THR A 69 13.01 -15.40 -15.93
CA THR A 69 14.29 -15.98 -15.51
C THR A 69 14.49 -15.93 -14.00
N LEU A 70 14.16 -14.80 -13.37
CA LEU A 70 14.38 -14.58 -11.93
C LEU A 70 13.43 -15.40 -11.05
N LEU A 71 12.17 -15.56 -11.46
CA LEU A 71 11.10 -16.14 -10.65
C LEU A 71 10.72 -17.57 -11.04
N PHE A 72 10.88 -17.92 -12.32
CA PHE A 72 10.31 -19.15 -12.88
C PHE A 72 11.34 -20.02 -13.59
N ASP A 73 12.63 -19.88 -13.25
CA ASP A 73 13.75 -20.58 -13.88
C ASP A 73 13.73 -20.50 -15.42
N GLY A 74 13.24 -19.37 -15.95
CA GLY A 74 13.14 -19.12 -17.38
C GLY A 74 11.84 -19.54 -18.04
N ARG A 75 10.88 -20.09 -17.31
CA ARG A 75 9.57 -20.46 -17.90
C ARG A 75 8.86 -19.19 -18.39
N PRO A 76 8.35 -19.16 -19.64
CA PRO A 76 7.76 -17.98 -20.25
C PRO A 76 6.32 -17.74 -19.75
N ILE A 77 6.15 -17.52 -18.44
CA ILE A 77 4.84 -17.28 -17.83
C ILE A 77 4.31 -15.91 -18.26
N LEU A 78 5.17 -14.89 -18.21
CA LEU A 78 4.84 -13.55 -18.71
C LEU A 78 5.04 -13.47 -20.23
N PRO A 79 4.10 -12.85 -20.98
CA PRO A 79 4.25 -12.64 -22.40
C PRO A 79 5.42 -11.70 -22.69
N GLU A 80 6.11 -11.95 -23.80
CA GLU A 80 7.20 -11.09 -24.24
C GLU A 80 6.60 -9.81 -24.87
N ALA A 81 6.53 -8.72 -24.09
CA ALA A 81 5.96 -7.46 -24.54
C ALA A 81 6.86 -6.80 -25.61
N ALA A 82 6.49 -6.97 -26.89
CA ALA A 82 7.25 -6.42 -28.01
C ALA A 82 6.81 -5.00 -28.44
N THR A 83 5.62 -4.53 -28.02
CA THR A 83 5.05 -3.24 -28.47
C THR A 83 4.44 -2.42 -27.32
N PRO A 84 4.40 -1.07 -27.43
CA PRO A 84 3.73 -0.22 -26.44
C PRO A 84 2.24 -0.55 -26.22
N LYS A 85 1.58 -1.14 -27.24
CA LYS A 85 0.16 -1.55 -27.24
C LYS A 85 -0.22 -2.53 -26.14
N THR A 86 0.70 -3.41 -25.74
CA THR A 86 0.47 -4.53 -24.81
C THR A 86 0.97 -4.30 -23.40
N ALA A 87 1.42 -3.08 -23.13
CA ALA A 87 1.98 -2.71 -21.85
C ALA A 87 0.85 -2.53 -20.82
N ASN A 88 0.28 -3.64 -20.34
CA ASN A 88 -0.63 -3.67 -19.20
C ASN A 88 0.16 -4.04 -17.94
N LEU A 89 -0.12 -3.36 -16.84
CA LEU A 89 0.43 -3.70 -15.53
C LEU A 89 0.01 -5.12 -15.16
N THR A 90 1.00 -5.99 -14.92
CA THR A 90 0.78 -7.38 -14.53
C THR A 90 1.38 -7.62 -13.15
N ARG A 91 0.54 -8.01 -12.21
CA ARG A 91 0.95 -8.40 -10.86
C ARG A 91 1.02 -9.91 -10.78
N ILE A 92 1.96 -10.43 -10.00
CA ILE A 92 2.15 -11.86 -9.81
C ILE A 92 2.30 -12.11 -8.32
N GLY A 93 1.40 -12.92 -7.76
CA GLY A 93 1.41 -13.26 -6.35
C GLY A 93 1.09 -14.72 -6.12
N TYR A 94 1.19 -15.14 -4.87
CA TYR A 94 0.74 -16.46 -4.44
C TYR A 94 -0.80 -16.57 -4.47
N GLY A 95 -1.31 -17.72 -4.91
CA GLY A 95 -2.70 -18.11 -4.72
C GLY A 95 -2.83 -19.63 -4.58
N GLU A 96 -3.89 -20.11 -3.95
CA GLU A 96 -4.11 -21.57 -3.79
C GLU A 96 -4.41 -22.27 -5.13
N GLN A 97 -4.82 -21.51 -6.14
CA GLN A 97 -5.18 -21.98 -7.48
C GLN A 97 -4.53 -21.08 -8.54
N HIS A 98 -4.34 -21.61 -9.75
CA HIS A 98 -3.96 -20.78 -10.89
C HIS A 98 -5.16 -19.89 -11.24
N SER A 99 -5.00 -18.58 -11.12
CA SER A 99 -6.07 -17.65 -11.51
C SER A 99 -5.53 -16.35 -12.07
N LEU A 100 -6.31 -15.76 -12.98
CA LEU A 100 -6.06 -14.46 -13.56
C LEU A 100 -7.22 -13.53 -13.19
N GLN A 101 -6.91 -12.50 -12.41
CA GLN A 101 -7.83 -11.41 -12.16
C GLN A 101 -7.60 -10.33 -13.22
N VAL A 102 -8.66 -9.93 -13.90
CA VAL A 102 -8.63 -8.98 -15.02
C VAL A 102 -9.46 -7.76 -14.63
N GLU A 103 -8.81 -6.61 -14.53
CA GLU A 103 -9.50 -5.34 -14.34
C GLU A 103 -9.67 -4.65 -15.69
N TYR A 104 -10.92 -4.36 -16.04
CA TYR A 104 -11.28 -3.66 -17.26
C TYR A 104 -11.35 -2.15 -17.03
N TYR A 105 -11.25 -1.38 -18.11
CA TYR A 105 -11.68 0.02 -18.07
C TYR A 105 -13.18 0.12 -17.77
N SER A 106 -13.56 1.14 -17.01
CA SER A 106 -14.95 1.55 -16.93
C SER A 106 -15.38 2.23 -18.24
N GLN A 107 -16.69 2.29 -18.48
CA GLN A 107 -17.25 3.01 -19.62
C GLN A 107 -16.83 4.49 -19.63
N GLN A 108 -16.70 5.12 -18.45
CA GLN A 108 -16.28 6.51 -18.32
C GLN A 108 -14.80 6.71 -18.69
N GLU A 109 -13.92 5.81 -18.24
CA GLU A 109 -12.50 5.84 -18.62
C GLU A 109 -12.32 5.60 -20.13
N TRP A 110 -13.10 4.69 -20.71
CA TRP A 110 -13.04 4.43 -22.15
C TRP A 110 -13.48 5.65 -22.99
N GLN A 111 -14.51 6.38 -22.56
CA GLN A 111 -14.93 7.63 -23.20
C GLN A 111 -13.82 8.70 -23.20
N GLN A 112 -12.99 8.74 -22.15
CA GLN A 112 -11.85 9.65 -22.10
C GLN A 112 -10.75 9.24 -23.08
N ILE A 113 -10.50 7.93 -23.25
CA ILE A 113 -9.60 7.42 -24.29
C ILE A 113 -10.11 7.82 -25.68
N GLU A 114 -11.42 7.72 -25.91
CA GLU A 114 -12.06 8.20 -27.15
C GLU A 114 -11.87 9.71 -27.36
N GLU A 115 -12.02 10.51 -26.31
CA GLU A 115 -11.81 11.96 -26.37
C GLU A 115 -10.35 12.31 -26.64
N GLN A 116 -9.41 11.65 -25.96
CA GLN A 116 -7.96 11.83 -26.17
C GLN A 116 -7.55 11.50 -27.62
N ALA A 117 -8.12 10.45 -28.20
CA ALA A 117 -7.87 10.10 -29.60
C ALA A 117 -8.35 11.19 -30.59
N ARG A 118 -9.35 11.99 -30.21
CA ARG A 118 -9.92 13.09 -31.02
C ARG A 118 -9.17 14.42 -30.89
N GLN A 119 -8.20 14.55 -29.98
CA GLN A 119 -7.42 15.77 -29.78
C GLN A 119 -6.43 16.04 -30.94
N ALA A 120 -5.81 17.23 -30.98
CA ALA A 120 -4.96 17.65 -32.10
C ALA A 120 -3.70 16.76 -32.28
N SER A 121 -3.43 16.37 -33.53
CA SER A 121 -2.36 15.45 -33.95
C SER A 121 -0.97 15.82 -33.42
N GLY A 122 -0.38 14.97 -32.57
CA GLY A 122 1.08 15.02 -32.31
C GLY A 122 1.59 14.46 -30.98
N SER A 123 0.75 14.24 -29.97
CA SER A 123 1.20 13.71 -28.67
C SER A 123 1.28 12.18 -28.66
N ASP A 124 2.16 11.62 -27.84
CA ASP A 124 2.27 10.15 -27.69
C ASP A 124 0.99 9.55 -27.07
N SER A 125 0.28 10.30 -26.23
CA SER A 125 -1.01 9.90 -25.61
C SER A 125 -2.10 9.71 -26.64
N GLN A 126 -2.18 10.61 -27.63
CA GLN A 126 -3.13 10.46 -28.72
C GLN A 126 -2.82 9.23 -29.57
N LYS A 127 -1.55 8.99 -29.91
CA LYS A 127 -1.15 7.81 -30.71
C LYS A 127 -1.62 6.52 -30.05
N VAL A 128 -1.35 6.35 -28.76
CA VAL A 128 -1.76 5.14 -28.02
C VAL A 128 -3.28 5.06 -27.88
N ALA A 129 -3.98 6.17 -27.64
CA ALA A 129 -5.44 6.17 -27.60
C ALA A 129 -6.05 5.72 -28.95
N THR A 130 -5.57 6.27 -30.08
CA THR A 130 -5.99 5.86 -31.43
C THR A 130 -5.69 4.38 -31.68
N GLU A 131 -4.56 3.90 -31.18
CA GLU A 131 -4.11 2.53 -31.33
C GLU A 131 -4.97 1.53 -30.55
N LEU A 132 -5.34 1.86 -29.30
CA LEU A 132 -6.27 1.06 -28.48
C LEU A 132 -7.66 0.98 -29.13
N LEU A 133 -8.16 2.10 -29.67
CA LEU A 133 -9.43 2.11 -30.40
C LEU A 133 -9.35 1.22 -31.65
N GLY A 134 -8.25 1.29 -32.41
CA GLY A 134 -8.01 0.43 -33.57
C GLY A 134 -8.03 -1.05 -33.21
N MET A 135 -7.28 -1.46 -32.18
CA MET A 135 -7.25 -2.85 -31.69
C MET A 135 -8.65 -3.34 -31.30
N SER A 136 -9.41 -2.51 -30.60
CA SER A 136 -10.75 -2.88 -30.16
C SER A 136 -11.74 -3.03 -31.34
N ALA A 137 -11.60 -2.20 -32.37
CA ALA A 137 -12.41 -2.26 -33.58
C ALA A 137 -12.11 -3.50 -34.44
N GLU A 138 -10.82 -3.88 -34.56
CA GLU A 138 -10.40 -5.09 -35.29
C GLU A 138 -10.98 -6.38 -34.70
N LYS A 139 -11.18 -6.44 -33.38
CA LYS A 139 -11.66 -7.62 -32.67
C LYS A 139 -13.19 -7.77 -32.63
N GLN A 140 -13.95 -6.86 -33.27
CA GLN A 140 -15.42 -6.88 -33.38
C GLN A 140 -16.14 -7.12 -32.04
N ILE A 141 -15.70 -6.44 -30.99
CA ILE A 141 -16.25 -6.60 -29.64
C ILE A 141 -17.63 -5.92 -29.55
N ASP A 142 -18.63 -6.62 -29.01
CA ASP A 142 -19.90 -5.99 -28.61
C ASP A 142 -19.69 -5.16 -27.35
N PHE A 143 -19.40 -3.87 -27.54
CA PHE A 143 -19.19 -2.92 -26.45
C PHE A 143 -20.41 -2.77 -25.55
N ALA A 144 -21.63 -2.90 -26.07
CA ALA A 144 -22.84 -2.75 -25.26
C ALA A 144 -22.96 -3.92 -24.28
N ALA A 145 -22.76 -5.14 -24.75
CA ALA A 145 -22.72 -6.33 -23.90
C ALA A 145 -21.54 -6.30 -22.92
N HIS A 146 -20.36 -5.87 -23.39
CA HIS A 146 -19.16 -5.76 -22.56
C HIS A 146 -19.36 -4.79 -21.40
N TRP A 147 -19.85 -3.57 -21.64
CA TRP A 147 -20.06 -2.59 -20.55
C TRP A 147 -21.18 -3.00 -19.60
N GLN A 148 -22.21 -3.71 -20.06
CA GLN A 148 -23.21 -4.31 -19.18
C GLN A 148 -22.61 -5.38 -18.25
N LYS A 149 -21.68 -6.20 -18.76
CA LYS A 149 -20.93 -7.17 -17.96
C LYS A 149 -20.05 -6.44 -16.93
N VAL A 150 -19.22 -5.50 -17.38
CA VAL A 150 -18.25 -4.78 -16.53
C VAL A 150 -18.93 -3.97 -15.42
N ALA A 151 -20.11 -3.39 -15.68
CA ALA A 151 -20.87 -2.65 -14.68
C ALA A 151 -21.42 -3.52 -13.53
N ARG A 152 -21.53 -4.83 -13.72
CA ARG A 152 -21.98 -5.78 -12.68
C ARG A 152 -20.83 -6.37 -11.87
N LEU A 153 -19.59 -6.20 -12.33
CA LEU A 153 -18.40 -6.69 -11.64
C LEU A 153 -18.02 -5.73 -10.51
N GLU A 154 -17.70 -6.28 -9.34
CA GLU A 154 -17.11 -5.51 -8.26
C GLU A 154 -15.76 -4.96 -8.71
N ASN A 155 -15.55 -3.64 -8.56
CA ASN A 155 -14.36 -2.93 -9.03
C ASN A 155 -13.98 -3.20 -10.50
N HIS A 156 -14.97 -3.50 -11.37
CA HIS A 156 -14.73 -3.83 -12.78
C HIS A 156 -13.76 -5.01 -12.99
N THR A 157 -13.68 -5.90 -12.00
CA THR A 157 -12.71 -7.00 -11.98
C THR A 157 -13.39 -8.35 -12.17
N GLU A 158 -12.85 -9.15 -13.07
CA GLU A 158 -13.25 -10.54 -13.32
C GLU A 158 -12.14 -11.49 -12.84
N VAL A 159 -12.51 -12.61 -12.21
CA VAL A 159 -11.56 -13.67 -11.83
C VAL A 159 -11.80 -14.87 -12.72
N VAL A 160 -10.76 -15.29 -13.44
CA VAL A 160 -10.78 -16.48 -14.31
C VAL A 160 -9.84 -17.52 -13.73
N LEU A 161 -10.35 -18.72 -13.48
CA LEU A 161 -9.55 -19.85 -12.99
C LEU A 161 -8.89 -20.59 -14.16
N ALA A 162 -7.70 -21.12 -13.91
CA ALA A 162 -6.98 -21.99 -14.82
C ALA A 162 -6.64 -23.31 -14.10
N SER A 163 -6.54 -24.39 -14.87
CA SER A 163 -6.20 -25.72 -14.38
C SER A 163 -4.70 -25.85 -14.14
N ASP A 164 -3.90 -25.22 -15.00
CA ASP A 164 -2.44 -25.25 -14.96
C ASP A 164 -1.79 -23.96 -15.50
N ILE A 165 -0.46 -23.90 -15.43
CA ILE A 165 0.36 -22.76 -15.89
C ILE A 165 0.18 -22.50 -17.39
N SER A 166 -0.05 -23.53 -18.22
CA SER A 166 -0.17 -23.37 -19.67
C SER A 166 -1.52 -22.74 -20.04
N GLU A 167 -2.60 -23.17 -19.39
CA GLU A 167 -3.92 -22.53 -19.52
C GLU A 167 -3.87 -21.09 -19.00
N LEU A 168 -3.20 -20.86 -17.88
CA LEU A 168 -3.00 -19.52 -17.31
C LEU A 168 -2.23 -18.60 -18.27
N GLN A 169 -1.19 -19.10 -18.93
CA GLN A 169 -0.45 -18.40 -19.97
C GLN A 169 -1.35 -18.09 -21.19
N GLY A 170 -2.20 -19.03 -21.57
CA GLY A 170 -3.21 -18.84 -22.63
C GLY A 170 -4.18 -17.70 -22.30
N LEU A 171 -4.73 -17.69 -21.09
CA LEU A 171 -5.57 -16.59 -20.59
C LEU A 171 -4.81 -15.26 -20.60
N LEU A 172 -3.61 -15.22 -20.03
CA LEU A 172 -2.80 -14.01 -19.98
C LEU A 172 -2.56 -13.45 -21.39
N ASN A 173 -2.25 -14.29 -22.37
CA ASN A 173 -2.10 -13.88 -23.77
C ASN A 173 -3.40 -13.32 -24.38
N GLN A 174 -4.57 -13.84 -24.00
CA GLN A 174 -5.86 -13.32 -24.46
C GLN A 174 -6.15 -11.90 -23.96
N PHE A 175 -5.67 -11.55 -22.76
CA PHE A 175 -5.92 -10.28 -22.08
C PHE A 175 -4.77 -9.26 -22.14
N THR A 176 -3.55 -9.70 -22.46
CA THR A 176 -2.35 -8.84 -22.45
C THR A 176 -1.43 -9.03 -23.66
N GLY A 177 -1.64 -10.06 -24.47
CA GLY A 177 -0.82 -10.34 -25.66
C GLY A 177 -1.11 -9.40 -26.84
N ASN A 178 -0.17 -9.33 -27.79
CA ASN A 178 -0.23 -8.38 -28.94
C ASN A 178 -1.49 -8.58 -29.78
N ASP A 179 -1.93 -9.83 -29.92
CA ASP A 179 -3.11 -10.21 -30.70
C ASP A 179 -4.30 -10.63 -29.83
N GLY A 180 -4.23 -10.39 -28.52
CA GLY A 180 -5.26 -10.76 -27.55
C GLY A 180 -6.60 -10.11 -27.87
N GLN A 181 -7.70 -10.83 -27.58
CA GLN A 181 -9.06 -10.38 -27.88
C GLN A 181 -9.46 -9.17 -27.04
N PHE A 182 -9.02 -9.11 -25.79
CA PHE A 182 -9.45 -8.09 -24.83
C PHE A 182 -8.36 -7.10 -24.45
N THR A 183 -7.14 -7.24 -25.00
CA THR A 183 -5.95 -6.45 -24.64
C THR A 183 -6.21 -4.95 -24.55
N ALA A 184 -6.98 -4.38 -25.48
CA ALA A 184 -7.29 -2.96 -25.51
C ALA A 184 -8.21 -2.49 -24.36
N LEU A 185 -9.08 -3.37 -23.86
CA LEU A 185 -10.09 -3.07 -22.83
C LEU A 185 -9.58 -3.35 -21.41
N VAL A 186 -8.45 -4.03 -21.29
CA VAL A 186 -7.84 -4.37 -20.00
C VAL A 186 -6.96 -3.23 -19.50
N LYS A 187 -7.15 -2.91 -18.23
CA LYS A 187 -6.41 -1.88 -17.49
C LYS A 187 -5.23 -2.48 -16.72
N SER A 188 -5.44 -3.61 -16.05
CA SER A 188 -4.39 -4.35 -15.33
C SER A 188 -4.79 -5.80 -15.09
N THR A 189 -3.80 -6.66 -14.84
CA THR A 189 -4.04 -8.06 -14.49
C THR A 189 -3.31 -8.47 -13.20
N VAL A 190 -3.87 -9.42 -12.46
CA VAL A 190 -3.23 -10.08 -11.31
C VAL A 190 -3.22 -11.58 -11.56
N LEU A 191 -2.03 -12.11 -11.77
CA LEU A 191 -1.72 -13.52 -11.88
C LEU A 191 -1.52 -14.09 -10.47
N THR A 192 -2.18 -15.20 -10.17
CA THR A 192 -1.89 -15.98 -8.97
C THR A 192 -1.65 -17.44 -9.33
N LEU A 193 -0.72 -18.08 -8.64
CA LEU A 193 -0.38 -19.48 -8.84
C LEU A 193 0.08 -20.12 -7.51
N PRO A 194 -0.11 -21.44 -7.35
CA PRO A 194 0.28 -22.18 -6.16
C PRO A 194 1.79 -22.46 -6.13
N ASP A 195 2.59 -21.38 -6.08
CA ASP A 195 4.05 -21.43 -5.96
C ASP A 195 4.51 -20.87 -4.61
N ASP A 196 5.10 -21.73 -3.78
CA ASP A 196 5.59 -21.36 -2.44
C ASP A 196 6.70 -20.30 -2.50
N ALA A 197 7.43 -20.17 -3.61
CA ALA A 197 8.41 -19.11 -3.80
C ALA A 197 7.76 -17.72 -3.81
N LEU A 198 6.48 -17.62 -4.18
CA LEU A 198 5.71 -16.37 -4.20
C LEU A 198 5.01 -16.08 -2.87
N LYS A 199 5.05 -16.97 -1.87
CA LYS A 199 4.41 -16.72 -0.56
C LYS A 199 5.06 -15.53 0.15
N GLY A 200 4.25 -14.49 0.38
CA GLY A 200 4.71 -13.24 0.98
C GLY A 200 5.44 -12.33 -0.01
N PHE A 201 5.29 -12.56 -1.32
CA PHE A 201 5.79 -11.68 -2.36
C PHE A 201 4.68 -11.32 -3.34
N GLU A 202 4.80 -10.11 -3.85
CA GLU A 202 4.07 -9.68 -5.02
C GLU A 202 5.04 -8.99 -5.97
N VAL A 203 5.07 -9.49 -7.21
CA VAL A 203 5.91 -8.94 -8.25
C VAL A 203 5.05 -8.15 -9.21
N VAL A 204 5.50 -6.94 -9.51
CA VAL A 204 4.83 -6.01 -10.39
C VAL A 204 5.71 -5.87 -11.64
N ASP A 205 5.26 -6.48 -12.75
CA ASP A 205 5.80 -6.17 -14.07
C ASP A 205 5.18 -4.85 -14.53
N THR A 206 6.00 -3.81 -14.58
CA THR A 206 5.53 -2.51 -15.04
C THR A 206 5.53 -2.46 -16.56
N PRO A 207 4.47 -1.93 -17.20
CA PRO A 207 4.60 -1.49 -18.57
C PRO A 207 5.76 -0.50 -18.65
N GLY A 208 6.51 -0.47 -19.76
CA GLY A 208 7.59 0.53 -19.90
C GLY A 208 7.01 1.90 -19.59
N MET A 209 7.44 2.54 -18.49
CA MET A 209 6.60 3.50 -17.77
C MET A 209 6.39 4.85 -18.49
N ASN A 210 6.73 4.91 -19.77
CA ASN A 210 6.31 5.92 -20.72
C ASN A 210 4.96 5.56 -21.37
N ASP A 211 4.06 4.86 -20.66
CA ASP A 211 2.70 4.63 -21.14
C ASP A 211 1.95 5.97 -21.13
N PRO A 212 1.59 6.52 -22.30
CA PRO A 212 1.03 7.85 -22.35
C PRO A 212 -0.48 7.85 -22.02
N VAL A 213 -1.08 6.68 -21.75
CA VAL A 213 -2.40 6.55 -21.16
C VAL A 213 -2.32 6.85 -19.66
N GLN A 214 -2.99 7.94 -19.26
CA GLN A 214 -2.89 8.48 -17.89
C GLN A 214 -3.28 7.47 -16.81
N SER A 215 -4.36 6.72 -17.00
CA SER A 215 -4.88 5.77 -16.01
C SER A 215 -3.91 4.59 -15.78
N ARG A 216 -3.21 4.12 -16.82
CA ARG A 216 -2.15 3.10 -16.72
C ARG A 216 -0.89 3.64 -16.05
N SER A 217 -0.46 4.83 -16.45
CA SER A 217 0.66 5.56 -15.84
C SER A 217 0.44 5.77 -14.33
N GLN A 218 -0.76 6.20 -13.93
CA GLN A 218 -1.09 6.45 -12.54
C GLN A 218 -1.08 5.17 -11.69
N LYS A 219 -1.73 4.10 -12.18
CA LYS A 219 -1.70 2.79 -11.50
C LYS A 219 -0.27 2.31 -11.30
N THR A 220 0.52 2.31 -12.36
CA THR A 220 1.90 1.83 -12.31
C THR A 220 2.71 2.53 -11.21
N ARG A 221 2.50 3.84 -11.02
CA ARG A 221 3.16 4.59 -9.94
C ARG A 221 2.59 4.34 -8.57
N ASP A 222 1.29 4.17 -8.44
CA ASP A 222 0.68 3.80 -7.17
C ASP A 222 1.25 2.47 -6.67
N TYR A 223 1.55 1.54 -7.58
CA TYR A 223 2.27 0.32 -7.24
C TYR A 223 3.75 0.56 -6.93
N MET A 224 4.47 1.35 -7.74
CA MET A 224 5.88 1.66 -7.47
C MET A 224 6.08 2.39 -6.14
N ALA A 225 5.14 3.25 -5.74
CA ALA A 225 5.14 3.94 -4.45
C ALA A 225 4.97 2.99 -3.27
N ASN A 226 4.50 1.77 -3.52
CA ASN A 226 4.34 0.72 -2.51
C ASN A 226 5.35 -0.43 -2.68
N CYS A 227 6.29 -0.34 -3.62
CA CYS A 227 7.35 -1.33 -3.81
C CYS A 227 8.46 -1.18 -2.77
N ASP A 228 8.87 -2.29 -2.15
CA ASP A 228 10.04 -2.30 -1.26
C ASP A 228 11.35 -2.37 -2.04
N VAL A 229 11.33 -3.15 -3.12
CA VAL A 229 12.49 -3.38 -4.00
C VAL A 229 12.12 -3.01 -5.43
N VAL A 230 12.98 -2.24 -6.08
CA VAL A 230 12.86 -1.94 -7.51
C VAL A 230 14.10 -2.46 -8.23
N PHE A 231 13.92 -3.32 -9.23
CA PHE A 231 14.96 -3.65 -10.21
C PHE A 231 14.81 -2.73 -11.41
N PHE A 232 15.81 -1.89 -11.66
CA PHE A 232 15.85 -1.00 -12.81
C PHE A 232 16.73 -1.61 -13.89
N LEU A 233 16.15 -2.02 -15.01
CA LEU A 233 16.84 -2.63 -16.14
C LEU A 233 17.22 -1.56 -17.17
N SER A 234 18.53 -1.45 -17.42
CA SER A 234 19.11 -0.66 -18.50
C SER A 234 19.92 -1.57 -19.42
N ARG A 235 19.80 -1.38 -20.74
CA ARG A 235 20.50 -2.21 -21.73
C ARG A 235 21.97 -1.80 -21.81
N CYS A 236 22.90 -2.75 -21.80
CA CYS A 236 24.33 -2.43 -21.82
C CYS A 236 24.77 -1.61 -23.05
N SER A 237 24.16 -1.84 -24.23
CA SER A 237 24.47 -1.10 -25.46
C SER A 237 23.99 0.37 -25.45
N GLN A 238 23.04 0.71 -24.58
CA GLN A 238 22.48 2.06 -24.41
C GLN A 238 22.34 2.38 -22.91
N PHE A 239 23.42 2.13 -22.17
CA PHE A 239 23.37 2.08 -20.72
C PHE A 239 23.21 3.46 -20.08
N LEU A 240 22.17 3.63 -19.25
CA LEU A 240 21.82 4.87 -18.55
C LEU A 240 21.78 6.10 -19.47
N ASP A 241 21.15 5.93 -20.63
CA ASP A 241 20.90 7.02 -21.57
C ASP A 241 19.94 8.08 -21.00
N ASP A 242 19.68 9.15 -21.75
CA ASP A 242 18.83 10.25 -21.27
C ASP A 242 17.39 9.80 -20.96
N ALA A 243 16.88 8.76 -21.62
CA ALA A 243 15.54 8.25 -21.35
C ALA A 243 15.51 7.44 -20.04
N ASP A 244 16.56 6.66 -19.73
CA ASP A 244 16.71 6.01 -18.43
C ASP A 244 16.81 7.03 -17.29
N ILE A 245 17.58 8.10 -17.50
CA ILE A 245 17.76 9.16 -16.49
C ILE A 245 16.45 9.91 -16.24
N ARG A 246 15.67 10.21 -17.29
CA ARG A 246 14.32 10.77 -17.12
C ARG A 246 13.41 9.82 -16.36
N LEU A 247 13.44 8.53 -16.68
CA LEU A 247 12.63 7.51 -16.00
C LEU A 247 12.95 7.45 -14.49
N LEU A 248 14.23 7.45 -14.12
CA LEU A 248 14.70 7.50 -12.72
C LEU A 248 14.34 8.83 -12.02
N GLY A 249 14.42 9.95 -12.74
CA GLY A 249 14.19 11.30 -12.23
C GLY A 249 12.72 11.70 -12.10
N GLU A 250 11.85 11.21 -12.98
CA GLU A 250 10.42 11.57 -12.99
C GLU A 250 9.54 10.53 -12.30
N GLN A 251 9.95 9.26 -12.27
CA GLN A 251 9.02 8.18 -11.96
C GLN A 251 9.43 7.26 -10.80
N LEU A 252 10.65 7.41 -10.27
CA LEU A 252 11.01 6.78 -9.00
C LEU A 252 10.32 7.55 -7.85
N PRO A 253 9.37 6.94 -7.14
CA PRO A 253 8.63 7.64 -6.09
C PRO A 253 9.56 8.02 -4.92
N GLY A 254 9.34 9.20 -4.34
CA GLY A 254 10.16 9.71 -3.23
C GLY A 254 9.92 9.04 -1.88
N LYS A 255 8.88 8.21 -1.75
CA LYS A 255 8.52 7.42 -0.56
C LYS A 255 8.07 6.02 -1.00
N GLY A 256 8.46 4.99 -0.25
CA GLY A 256 8.05 3.59 -0.51
C GLY A 256 9.21 2.68 -0.92
N VAL A 257 9.96 3.07 -1.95
CA VAL A 257 11.13 2.31 -2.42
C VAL A 257 12.23 2.34 -1.38
N LYS A 258 12.52 1.19 -0.78
CA LYS A 258 13.61 1.04 0.20
C LYS A 258 14.92 0.63 -0.47
N ARG A 259 14.82 -0.07 -1.60
CA ARG A 259 15.96 -0.67 -2.29
C ARG A 259 15.81 -0.55 -3.80
N LEU A 260 16.83 0.01 -4.44
CA LEU A 260 16.97 0.06 -5.90
C LEU A 260 18.15 -0.80 -6.32
N VAL A 261 17.94 -1.67 -7.29
CA VAL A 261 18.96 -2.54 -7.89
C VAL A 261 19.06 -2.17 -9.37
N LEU A 262 20.20 -1.61 -9.78
CA LEU A 262 20.46 -1.32 -11.19
C LEU A 262 20.96 -2.60 -11.87
N VAL A 263 20.22 -3.07 -12.87
CA VAL A 263 20.55 -4.23 -13.69
C VAL A 263 21.04 -3.75 -15.05
N ALA A 264 22.31 -3.98 -15.35
CA ALA A 264 22.88 -3.81 -16.68
C ALA A 264 22.57 -5.07 -17.50
N GLY A 265 21.40 -5.07 -18.13
CA GLY A 265 20.84 -6.20 -18.86
C GLY A 265 21.39 -6.33 -20.28
N GLN A 266 21.11 -7.47 -20.93
CA GLN A 266 21.60 -7.80 -22.28
C GLN A 266 23.14 -7.77 -22.35
N TYR A 267 23.80 -8.30 -21.31
CA TYR A 267 25.25 -8.29 -21.24
C TYR A 267 25.90 -9.09 -22.37
N ASP A 268 25.25 -10.16 -22.83
CA ASP A 268 25.60 -10.92 -24.04
C ASP A 268 25.80 -10.02 -25.28
N SER A 269 24.93 -9.05 -25.48
CA SER A 269 24.86 -8.26 -26.70
C SER A 269 26.02 -7.28 -26.78
N VAL A 270 26.40 -6.68 -25.64
CA VAL A 270 27.57 -5.80 -25.59
C VAL A 270 28.88 -6.60 -25.66
N ILE A 271 28.90 -7.85 -25.20
CA ILE A 271 30.05 -8.75 -25.41
C ILE A 271 30.22 -9.03 -26.89
N LEU A 272 29.14 -9.30 -27.62
CA LEU A 272 29.17 -9.48 -29.07
C LEU A 272 29.67 -8.21 -29.80
N ASP A 273 29.23 -7.03 -29.36
CA ASP A 273 29.60 -5.76 -29.98
C ASP A 273 31.10 -5.41 -29.75
N ASP A 274 31.60 -5.57 -28.53
CA ASP A 274 32.97 -5.16 -28.16
C ASP A 274 34.00 -6.30 -28.36
N GLY A 275 33.57 -7.56 -28.45
CA GLY A 275 34.44 -8.73 -28.37
C GLY A 275 35.38 -8.92 -29.56
N TYR A 276 35.01 -8.41 -30.75
CA TYR A 276 35.85 -8.44 -31.95
C TYR A 276 37.17 -7.64 -31.79
N ASP A 277 37.19 -6.64 -30.92
CA ASP A 277 38.36 -5.77 -30.70
C ASP A 277 39.22 -6.23 -29.50
N ARG A 278 39.05 -7.47 -29.01
CA ARG A 278 39.65 -7.97 -27.77
C ARG A 278 40.14 -9.41 -27.91
N ASP A 279 41.18 -9.75 -27.15
CA ASP A 279 41.85 -11.06 -27.25
C ASP A 279 41.17 -12.18 -26.44
N SER A 280 40.21 -11.87 -25.57
CA SER A 280 39.50 -12.87 -24.76
C SER A 280 38.20 -12.33 -24.15
N LEU A 281 37.36 -13.25 -23.65
CA LEU A 281 36.18 -12.92 -22.86
C LEU A 281 36.54 -12.08 -21.62
N ALA A 282 37.58 -12.46 -20.87
CA ALA A 282 37.98 -11.73 -19.66
C ALA A 282 38.40 -10.28 -19.96
N ALA A 283 39.17 -10.06 -21.03
CA ALA A 283 39.57 -8.71 -21.46
C ALA A 283 38.37 -7.88 -21.95
N THR A 284 37.41 -8.54 -22.61
CA THR A 284 36.15 -7.92 -23.05
C THR A 284 35.30 -7.50 -21.86
N GLU A 285 35.09 -8.40 -20.88
CA GLU A 285 34.33 -8.12 -19.67
C GLU A 285 34.97 -7.00 -18.84
N GLU A 286 36.28 -7.02 -18.63
CA GLU A 286 37.01 -5.96 -17.91
C GLU A 286 36.80 -4.59 -18.55
N ASN A 287 36.88 -4.51 -19.88
CA ASN A 287 36.69 -3.27 -20.62
C ASN A 287 35.26 -2.74 -20.49
N ILE A 288 34.26 -3.61 -20.73
CA ILE A 288 32.84 -3.24 -20.66
C ILE A 288 32.48 -2.81 -19.23
N GLN A 289 32.85 -3.61 -18.23
CA GLN A 289 32.53 -3.31 -16.83
C GLN A 289 33.18 -2.01 -16.38
N THR A 290 34.45 -1.76 -16.72
CA THR A 290 35.13 -0.50 -16.41
C THR A 290 34.42 0.70 -17.04
N ARG A 291 34.05 0.60 -18.32
CA ARG A 291 33.34 1.65 -19.06
C ARG A 291 31.98 1.93 -18.45
N LEU A 292 31.16 0.91 -18.26
CA LEU A 292 29.77 1.05 -17.79
C LEU A 292 29.69 1.41 -16.30
N LEU A 293 30.60 0.90 -15.46
CA LEU A 293 30.70 1.30 -14.05
C LEU A 293 31.03 2.79 -13.91
N ARG A 294 31.93 3.31 -14.73
CA ARG A 294 32.24 4.76 -14.76
C ARG A 294 31.01 5.58 -15.14
N ILE A 295 30.23 5.14 -16.13
CA ILE A 295 28.97 5.81 -16.52
C ILE A 295 27.99 5.81 -15.36
N ALA A 296 27.76 4.65 -14.73
CA ALA A 296 26.89 4.49 -13.58
C ALA A 296 27.27 5.41 -12.42
N GLN A 297 28.55 5.42 -12.02
CA GLN A 297 29.05 6.26 -10.94
C GLN A 297 28.86 7.75 -11.23
N ASN A 298 29.20 8.19 -12.45
CA ASN A 298 29.04 9.59 -12.84
C ASN A 298 27.57 10.03 -12.84
N LYS A 299 26.67 9.22 -13.40
CA LYS A 299 25.23 9.52 -13.44
C LYS A 299 24.60 9.48 -12.05
N ALA A 300 24.97 8.50 -11.22
CA ALA A 300 24.55 8.41 -9.82
C ALA A 300 24.96 9.66 -9.05
N GLN A 301 26.23 10.08 -9.15
CA GLN A 301 26.73 11.28 -8.48
C GLN A 301 25.93 12.53 -8.89
N GLN A 302 25.64 12.71 -10.17
CA GLN A 302 24.84 13.83 -10.68
C GLN A 302 23.42 13.82 -10.12
N LEU A 303 22.75 12.67 -10.15
CA LEU A 303 21.38 12.52 -9.65
C LEU A 303 21.28 12.69 -8.13
N VAL A 304 22.25 12.16 -7.38
CA VAL A 304 22.34 12.29 -5.92
C VAL A 304 22.55 13.74 -5.52
N ALA A 305 23.51 14.44 -6.14
CA ALA A 305 23.74 15.86 -5.91
C ALA A 305 22.47 16.67 -6.16
N PHE A 306 21.80 16.42 -7.30
CA PHE A 306 20.54 17.07 -7.63
C PHE A 306 19.46 16.83 -6.56
N GLN A 307 19.26 15.60 -6.09
CA GLN A 307 18.25 15.34 -5.06
C GLN A 307 18.59 15.98 -3.71
N ARG A 308 19.87 15.99 -3.31
CA ARG A 308 20.33 16.63 -2.06
C ARG A 308 20.16 18.14 -2.11
N ASP A 309 20.52 18.77 -3.22
CA ASP A 309 20.35 20.22 -3.42
C ASP A 309 18.87 20.64 -3.36
N ASN A 310 17.95 19.72 -3.68
CA ASN A 310 16.50 19.91 -3.57
C ASN A 310 15.92 19.40 -2.23
N GLY A 311 16.75 19.09 -1.23
CA GLY A 311 16.32 18.67 0.11
C GLY A 311 15.73 17.26 0.20
N ASN A 312 15.95 16.41 -0.79
CA ASN A 312 15.31 15.10 -0.93
C ASN A 312 16.26 13.94 -0.55
N GLU A 313 16.74 13.94 0.69
CA GLU A 313 17.78 13.01 1.18
C GLU A 313 17.38 11.53 1.04
N ALA A 314 16.12 11.19 1.30
CA ALA A 314 15.62 9.82 1.18
C ALA A 314 15.78 9.29 -0.26
N ARG A 315 15.50 10.13 -1.25
CA ARG A 315 15.63 9.78 -2.66
C ARG A 315 17.09 9.74 -3.10
N ALA A 316 17.92 10.65 -2.58
CA ALA A 316 19.36 10.63 -2.79
C ALA A 316 19.98 9.29 -2.33
N ALA A 317 19.65 8.83 -1.12
CA ALA A 317 20.16 7.57 -0.57
C ALA A 317 19.78 6.34 -1.44
N ILE A 318 18.60 6.35 -2.05
CA ILE A 318 18.18 5.26 -2.97
C ILE A 318 19.03 5.30 -4.25
N LEU A 319 19.25 6.49 -4.81
CA LEU A 319 19.96 6.68 -6.08
C LEU A 319 21.48 6.43 -5.96
N GLU A 320 22.07 6.51 -4.77
CA GLU A 320 23.47 6.11 -4.54
C GLU A 320 23.75 4.67 -4.99
N ARG A 321 22.75 3.78 -4.90
CA ARG A 321 22.87 2.38 -5.35
C ARG A 321 23.07 2.22 -6.85
N LEU A 322 22.71 3.23 -7.66
CA LEU A 322 22.97 3.21 -9.11
C LEU A 322 24.46 3.10 -9.42
N ALA A 323 25.35 3.49 -8.51
CA ALA A 323 26.80 3.40 -8.70
C ALA A 323 27.34 1.96 -8.72
N SER A 324 26.51 0.96 -8.38
CA SER A 324 26.89 -0.46 -8.33
C SER A 324 25.94 -1.32 -9.17
N PRO A 325 26.04 -1.27 -10.51
CA PRO A 325 25.21 -2.09 -11.39
C PRO A 325 25.56 -3.58 -11.30
N VAL A 326 24.54 -4.43 -11.44
CA VAL A 326 24.71 -5.87 -11.65
C VAL A 326 24.60 -6.16 -13.15
N PHE A 327 25.69 -6.59 -13.76
CA PHE A 327 25.71 -7.05 -15.15
C PHE A 327 25.07 -8.43 -15.25
N ALA A 328 24.08 -8.59 -16.11
CA ALA A 328 23.33 -9.84 -16.24
C ALA A 328 22.82 -10.08 -17.66
N SER A 329 22.64 -11.35 -18.01
CA SER A 329 22.13 -11.78 -19.30
C SER A 329 21.10 -12.90 -19.14
N THR A 330 19.89 -12.65 -19.63
CA THR A 330 18.84 -13.67 -19.69
C THR A 330 19.14 -14.73 -20.75
N PHE A 331 19.79 -14.38 -21.86
CA PHE A 331 20.14 -15.34 -22.90
C PHE A 331 21.27 -16.27 -22.46
N ALA A 332 22.32 -15.75 -21.82
CA ALA A 332 23.38 -16.56 -21.25
C ALA A 332 22.86 -17.53 -20.18
N TRP A 333 21.87 -17.12 -19.38
CA TRP A 333 21.17 -18.05 -18.50
C TRP A 333 20.60 -19.22 -19.30
N GLY A 334 19.80 -18.90 -20.32
CA GLY A 334 19.20 -19.90 -21.19
C GLY A 334 20.20 -20.79 -21.93
N PHE A 335 21.34 -20.25 -22.35
CA PHE A 335 22.43 -21.02 -22.96
C PHE A 335 23.05 -22.03 -21.99
N ALA A 336 23.21 -21.65 -20.71
CA ALA A 336 23.81 -22.50 -19.69
C ALA A 336 22.91 -23.67 -19.26
N HIS A 337 21.59 -23.57 -19.41
CA HIS A 337 20.67 -24.47 -18.69
C HIS A 337 19.43 -24.93 -19.45
N TRP A 338 19.07 -24.30 -20.57
CA TRP A 338 17.95 -24.77 -21.38
C TRP A 338 18.45 -25.61 -22.55
N PRO A 339 17.74 -26.69 -22.91
CA PRO A 339 18.01 -27.37 -24.16
C PRO A 339 17.76 -26.42 -25.34
N GLN A 340 18.59 -26.53 -26.38
CA GLN A 340 18.53 -25.67 -27.57
C GLN A 340 17.14 -25.63 -28.24
N ALA A 341 16.34 -26.70 -28.11
CA ALA A 341 14.96 -26.75 -28.61
C ALA A 341 14.01 -25.69 -27.98
N LYS A 342 14.37 -25.12 -26.82
CA LYS A 342 13.60 -24.05 -26.16
C LYS A 342 14.10 -22.65 -26.53
N TRP A 343 15.18 -22.53 -27.31
CA TRP A 343 15.75 -21.24 -27.65
C TRP A 343 14.88 -20.54 -28.69
N SER A 344 14.63 -19.25 -28.46
CA SER A 344 13.96 -18.40 -29.45
C SER A 344 14.87 -18.17 -30.67
N GLN A 345 14.30 -17.69 -31.77
CA GLN A 345 15.09 -17.29 -32.95
C GLN A 345 16.14 -16.22 -32.59
N SER A 346 15.81 -15.28 -31.71
CA SER A 346 16.73 -14.26 -31.21
C SER A 346 17.88 -14.86 -30.41
N MET A 347 17.61 -15.87 -29.59
CA MET A 347 18.65 -16.60 -28.84
C MET A 347 19.59 -17.35 -29.79
N LEU A 348 19.04 -18.07 -30.79
CA LEU A 348 19.83 -18.79 -31.79
C LEU A 348 20.75 -17.85 -32.59
N HIS A 349 20.22 -16.69 -33.00
CA HIS A 349 21.00 -15.67 -33.70
C HIS A 349 22.12 -15.10 -32.83
N THR A 350 21.82 -14.73 -31.58
CA THR A 350 22.80 -14.16 -30.65
C THR A 350 23.88 -15.18 -30.30
N PHE A 351 23.50 -16.43 -30.04
CA PHE A 351 24.44 -17.52 -29.79
C PHE A 351 25.38 -17.75 -30.98
N GLY A 352 24.83 -17.84 -32.20
CA GLY A 352 25.63 -18.04 -33.40
C GLY A 352 26.63 -16.89 -33.64
N GLY A 353 26.21 -15.65 -33.40
CA GLY A 353 27.11 -14.48 -33.50
C GLY A 353 28.23 -14.50 -32.47
N LEU A 354 27.92 -14.85 -31.21
CA LEU A 354 28.92 -14.96 -30.14
C LEU A 354 29.92 -16.08 -30.42
N GLU A 355 29.46 -17.26 -30.79
CA GLU A 355 30.34 -18.39 -31.13
C GLU A 355 31.25 -18.07 -32.32
N ALA A 356 30.71 -17.46 -33.38
CA ALA A 356 31.51 -17.05 -34.54
C ALA A 356 32.58 -16.01 -34.16
N MET A 357 32.20 -15.00 -33.37
CA MET A 357 33.13 -14.00 -32.85
C MET A 357 34.23 -14.64 -31.98
N ALA A 358 33.88 -15.61 -31.13
CA ALA A 358 34.86 -16.28 -30.28
C ALA A 358 35.80 -17.18 -31.09
N GLU A 359 35.29 -17.85 -32.13
CA GLU A 359 36.10 -18.64 -33.06
C GLU A 359 37.09 -17.77 -33.85
N ASP A 360 36.65 -16.58 -34.28
CA ASP A 360 37.48 -15.66 -35.07
C ASP A 360 38.52 -14.90 -34.23
N CYS A 361 38.18 -14.51 -32.99
CA CYS A 361 38.95 -13.54 -32.22
C CYS A 361 39.63 -14.13 -30.97
N TRP A 362 39.14 -15.22 -30.40
CA TRP A 362 39.53 -15.68 -29.05
C TRP A 362 40.21 -17.06 -29.07
N PRO A 363 41.03 -17.39 -28.05
CA PRO A 363 41.77 -18.66 -28.01
C PRO A 363 40.91 -19.89 -27.69
N ALA A 364 39.69 -19.71 -27.22
CA ALA A 364 38.77 -20.79 -26.85
C ALA A 364 37.30 -20.35 -27.04
N PRO A 365 36.40 -21.28 -27.41
CA PRO A 365 34.97 -21.02 -27.44
C PRO A 365 34.40 -20.85 -26.04
N PHE A 366 33.15 -20.40 -25.94
CA PHE A 366 32.47 -20.26 -24.65
C PHE A 366 32.25 -21.61 -23.98
N SER A 367 32.61 -21.71 -22.70
CA SER A 367 32.26 -22.87 -21.87
C SER A 367 30.88 -22.69 -21.21
N GLN A 368 30.32 -23.78 -20.67
CA GLN A 368 29.10 -23.69 -19.85
C GLN A 368 29.29 -22.76 -18.63
N GLN A 369 30.49 -22.75 -18.04
CA GLN A 369 30.82 -21.85 -16.92
C GLN A 369 30.89 -20.39 -17.35
N ASP A 370 31.30 -20.10 -18.59
CA ASP A 370 31.27 -18.73 -19.11
C ASP A 370 29.82 -18.26 -19.27
N TRP A 371 28.92 -19.12 -19.74
CA TRP A 371 27.49 -18.79 -19.81
C TRP A 371 26.86 -18.54 -18.43
N GLU A 372 27.18 -19.36 -17.43
CA GLU A 372 26.75 -19.10 -16.04
C GLU A 372 27.31 -17.78 -15.50
N ARG A 373 28.59 -17.49 -15.78
CA ARG A 373 29.24 -16.24 -15.39
C ARG A 373 28.60 -15.03 -16.04
N ILE A 374 28.31 -15.08 -17.35
CA ILE A 374 27.67 -13.99 -18.10
C ILE A 374 26.21 -13.80 -17.66
N ALA A 375 25.52 -14.89 -17.28
CA ALA A 375 24.16 -14.82 -16.77
C ALA A 375 24.07 -14.03 -15.47
N ASN A 376 24.94 -14.37 -14.50
CA ASN A 376 25.13 -13.64 -13.23
C ASN A 376 23.85 -13.33 -12.44
N PHE A 377 22.92 -14.30 -12.33
CA PHE A 377 21.67 -14.10 -11.59
C PHE A 377 21.79 -14.27 -10.07
N ALA A 378 22.86 -14.90 -9.57
CA ALA A 378 23.03 -15.14 -8.13
C ALA A 378 23.04 -13.84 -7.28
N PRO A 379 23.74 -12.75 -7.67
CA PRO A 379 23.66 -11.48 -6.94
C PRO A 379 22.25 -10.87 -6.95
N LEU A 380 21.51 -10.98 -8.06
CA LEU A 380 20.13 -10.50 -8.16
C LEU A 380 19.20 -11.28 -7.22
N GLN A 381 19.40 -12.60 -7.16
CA GLN A 381 18.69 -13.47 -6.24
C GLN A 381 19.07 -13.24 -4.77
N ALA A 382 20.27 -12.73 -4.48
CA ALA A 382 20.64 -12.33 -3.12
C ALA A 382 19.93 -11.04 -2.69
N GLU A 383 19.82 -10.05 -3.58
CA GLU A 383 19.25 -8.72 -3.26
C GLU A 383 17.78 -8.79 -2.80
N TRP A 384 16.92 -9.55 -3.49
CA TRP A 384 15.51 -9.70 -3.10
C TRP A 384 15.33 -10.61 -1.88
N GLN A 385 16.15 -11.66 -1.71
CA GLN A 385 16.15 -12.50 -0.51
C GLN A 385 16.55 -11.68 0.72
N GLN A 386 17.54 -10.79 0.58
CA GLN A 386 17.94 -9.89 1.65
C GLN A 386 16.82 -8.91 2.00
N ALA A 387 16.15 -8.32 1.01
CA ALA A 387 15.00 -7.44 1.28
C ALA A 387 13.87 -8.17 2.05
N ARG A 388 13.65 -9.46 1.75
CA ARG A 388 12.74 -10.31 2.54
C ARG A 388 13.24 -10.44 3.98
N ALA A 389 14.51 -10.77 4.16
CA ALA A 389 15.12 -10.95 5.48
C ALA A 389 15.04 -9.66 6.32
N ASP A 390 15.28 -8.49 5.71
CA ASP A 390 15.24 -7.18 6.38
C ASP A 390 13.82 -6.81 6.85
N ARG A 391 12.78 -7.28 6.15
CA ARG A 391 11.38 -7.00 6.49
C ARG A 391 10.83 -7.89 7.61
N LEU A 392 11.29 -9.14 7.72
CA LEU A 392 10.80 -10.11 8.70
C LEU A 392 10.85 -9.58 10.17
N PRO A 393 11.94 -8.95 10.65
CA PRO A 393 11.99 -8.38 12.00
C PRO A 393 10.96 -7.27 12.24
N LEU A 394 10.74 -6.39 11.25
CA LEU A 394 9.78 -5.30 11.35
C LEU A 394 8.35 -5.83 11.47
N LEU A 395 8.02 -6.87 10.70
CA LEU A 395 6.72 -7.54 10.76
C LEU A 395 6.52 -8.28 12.07
N ALA A 396 7.58 -8.92 12.58
CA ALA A 396 7.55 -9.55 13.89
C ALA A 396 7.30 -8.52 14.99
N GLN A 397 7.96 -7.36 14.94
CA GLN A 397 7.77 -6.27 15.91
C GLN A 397 6.37 -5.67 15.85
N GLN A 398 5.83 -5.43 14.65
CA GLN A 398 4.44 -4.97 14.47
C GLN A 398 3.45 -5.99 15.06
N ARG A 399 3.66 -7.28 14.77
CA ARG A 399 2.85 -8.35 15.34
C ARG A 399 2.91 -8.41 16.86
N GLU A 400 4.11 -8.32 17.40
CA GLU A 400 4.31 -8.33 18.85
C GLU A 400 3.63 -7.12 19.49
N GLY A 401 3.70 -5.95 18.86
CA GLY A 401 3.05 -4.71 19.30
C GLY A 401 1.54 -4.87 19.49
N PHE A 402 0.82 -5.23 18.42
CA PHE A 402 -0.64 -5.40 18.52
C PHE A 402 -1.04 -6.64 19.34
N THR A 403 -0.22 -7.70 19.36
CA THR A 403 -0.50 -8.88 20.19
C THR A 403 -0.39 -8.54 21.67
N ARG A 404 0.62 -7.77 22.07
CA ARG A 404 0.80 -7.30 23.44
C ARG A 404 -0.32 -6.37 23.88
N GLU A 405 -0.78 -5.50 22.99
CA GLU A 405 -1.95 -4.64 23.23
C GLU A 405 -3.22 -5.47 23.51
N SER A 406 -3.55 -6.40 22.61
CA SER A 406 -4.73 -7.28 22.76
C SER A 406 -4.61 -8.20 23.98
N GLU A 407 -3.40 -8.65 24.33
CA GLU A 407 -3.15 -9.41 25.56
C GLU A 407 -3.41 -8.57 26.81
N GLY A 408 -3.00 -7.30 26.82
CA GLY A 408 -3.33 -6.35 27.88
C GLY A 408 -4.84 -6.20 28.07
N GLN A 409 -5.59 -6.07 26.96
CA GLN A 409 -7.05 -5.99 26.99
C GLN A 409 -7.69 -7.28 27.51
N LEU A 410 -7.22 -8.45 27.08
CA LEU A 410 -7.71 -9.74 27.59
C LEU A 410 -7.52 -9.83 29.11
N ASN A 411 -6.31 -9.50 29.59
CA ASN A 411 -5.99 -9.58 31.01
C ASN A 411 -6.89 -8.64 31.83
N GLU A 412 -7.21 -7.44 31.33
CA GLU A 412 -8.15 -6.53 31.99
C GLU A 412 -9.57 -7.11 32.06
N ILE A 413 -10.07 -7.68 30.96
CA ILE A 413 -11.41 -8.29 30.90
C ILE A 413 -11.49 -9.50 31.84
N VAL A 414 -10.51 -10.39 31.81
CA VAL A 414 -10.46 -11.58 32.67
C VAL A 414 -10.31 -11.18 34.14
N ALA A 415 -9.48 -10.19 34.47
CA ALA A 415 -9.36 -9.70 35.84
C ALA A 415 -10.69 -9.14 36.37
N ARG A 416 -11.42 -8.39 35.55
CA ARG A 416 -12.76 -7.88 35.90
C ARG A 416 -13.77 -9.00 36.10
N LEU A 417 -13.79 -9.97 35.18
CA LEU A 417 -14.66 -11.15 35.28
C LEU A 417 -14.41 -11.90 36.58
N ARG A 418 -13.15 -12.16 36.93
CA ARG A 418 -12.77 -12.82 38.19
C ARG A 418 -13.21 -12.01 39.41
N GLY A 419 -13.06 -10.69 39.38
CA GLY A 419 -13.57 -9.79 40.42
C GLY A 419 -15.07 -9.97 40.63
N ARG A 420 -15.86 -9.87 39.56
CA ARG A 420 -17.32 -10.02 39.62
C ARG A 420 -17.76 -11.40 40.09
N ILE A 421 -17.10 -12.47 39.66
CA ILE A 421 -17.41 -13.82 40.15
C ILE A 421 -17.16 -13.91 41.66
N THR A 422 -16.07 -13.31 42.16
CA THR A 422 -15.72 -13.31 43.58
C THR A 422 -16.73 -12.50 44.40
N ASP A 423 -17.11 -11.31 43.93
CA ASP A 423 -18.13 -10.47 44.55
C ASP A 423 -19.49 -11.20 44.59
N ARG A 424 -19.80 -11.96 43.55
CA ARG A 424 -21.04 -12.76 43.47
C ARG A 424 -21.06 -13.92 44.44
N ILE A 425 -19.96 -14.67 44.56
CA ILE A 425 -19.82 -15.71 45.59
C ILE A 425 -20.02 -15.11 46.98
N THR A 426 -19.37 -13.97 47.27
CA THR A 426 -19.46 -13.29 48.57
C THR A 426 -20.89 -12.83 48.86
N SER A 427 -21.59 -12.26 47.87
CA SER A 427 -22.98 -11.82 47.99
C SER A 427 -23.92 -12.99 48.26
N LEU A 428 -23.76 -14.10 47.52
CA LEU A 428 -24.53 -15.32 47.74
C LEU A 428 -24.26 -15.92 49.13
N GLU A 429 -23.02 -15.86 49.63
CA GLU A 429 -22.64 -16.37 50.96
C GLU A 429 -23.27 -15.56 52.10
N THR A 430 -23.31 -14.23 51.99
CA THR A 430 -23.56 -13.30 53.11
C THR A 430 -24.96 -12.68 53.17
N GLN A 431 -25.68 -12.58 52.05
CA GLN A 431 -26.94 -11.84 51.98
C GLN A 431 -28.19 -12.74 52.11
N ASP A 432 -29.26 -12.21 52.71
CA ASP A 432 -30.60 -12.82 52.70
C ASP A 432 -31.54 -12.09 51.73
N LEU A 433 -32.60 -12.78 51.29
CA LEU A 433 -33.53 -12.31 50.26
C LEU A 433 -34.31 -11.04 50.67
N GLN A 434 -34.51 -10.83 51.98
CA GLN A 434 -35.21 -9.67 52.53
C GLN A 434 -34.30 -8.43 52.54
N SER A 435 -33.04 -8.60 52.93
CA SER A 435 -32.00 -7.57 52.87
C SER A 435 -31.70 -7.12 51.43
N LEU A 436 -31.68 -8.06 50.48
CA LEU A 436 -31.45 -7.79 49.05
C LEU A 436 -32.54 -6.89 48.44
N ARG A 437 -33.82 -7.19 48.72
CA ARG A 437 -34.96 -6.37 48.24
C ARG A 437 -34.97 -4.98 48.85
N GLN A 438 -34.51 -4.84 50.10
CA GLN A 438 -34.43 -3.54 50.77
C GLN A 438 -33.30 -2.68 50.17
N GLN A 439 -32.15 -3.29 49.85
CA GLN A 439 -31.07 -2.65 49.09
C GLN A 439 -31.51 -2.23 47.68
N GLN A 440 -32.26 -3.08 46.96
CA GLN A 440 -32.78 -2.77 45.63
C GLN A 440 -33.62 -1.47 45.62
N ALA A 441 -34.50 -1.31 46.62
CA ALA A 441 -35.34 -0.11 46.73
C ALA A 441 -34.52 1.17 47.02
N GLN A 442 -33.48 1.09 47.87
CA GLN A 442 -32.60 2.23 48.16
C GLN A 442 -31.70 2.58 46.98
N CYS A 443 -31.13 1.58 46.30
CA CYS A 443 -30.30 1.77 45.10
C CYS A 443 -31.07 2.46 43.98
N ARG A 444 -32.34 2.07 43.74
CA ARG A 444 -33.18 2.68 42.71
C ARG A 444 -33.39 4.18 42.93
N LYS A 445 -33.50 4.62 44.20
CA LYS A 445 -33.68 6.03 44.56
C LYS A 445 -32.39 6.85 44.39
N ARG A 446 -31.21 6.25 44.63
CA ARG A 446 -29.90 6.91 44.41
C ARG A 446 -29.50 6.97 42.94
N LEU A 447 -29.95 6.00 42.14
CA LEU A 447 -29.68 5.90 40.70
C LEU A 447 -30.16 7.12 39.91
N GLU A 448 -31.27 7.74 40.30
CA GLU A 448 -31.76 8.95 39.64
C GLU A 448 -30.77 10.12 39.75
N GLY A 449 -30.14 10.30 40.92
CA GLY A 449 -29.13 11.34 41.13
C GLY A 449 -27.84 11.08 40.34
N ILE A 450 -27.37 9.83 40.36
CA ILE A 450 -26.15 9.42 39.63
C ILE A 450 -26.37 9.51 38.12
N ALA A 451 -27.52 9.06 37.62
CA ALA A 451 -27.87 9.17 36.21
C ALA A 451 -27.95 10.64 35.76
N ALA A 452 -28.41 11.56 36.62
CA ALA A 452 -28.44 12.99 36.32
C ALA A 452 -27.03 13.59 36.21
N GLU A 453 -26.10 13.23 37.11
CA GLU A 453 -24.72 13.71 37.04
C GLU A 453 -23.97 13.16 35.82
N LEU A 454 -24.12 11.85 35.54
CA LEU A 454 -23.53 11.22 34.35
C LEU A 454 -24.09 11.82 33.05
N ARG A 455 -25.39 12.17 33.01
CA ARG A 455 -25.98 12.92 31.88
C ARG A 455 -25.32 14.28 31.68
N THR A 456 -24.97 14.98 32.75
CA THR A 456 -24.26 16.27 32.69
C THR A 456 -22.85 16.08 32.12
N ILE A 457 -22.10 15.07 32.60
CA ILE A 457 -20.74 14.77 32.10
C ILE A 457 -20.75 14.40 30.61
N ILE A 458 -21.69 13.55 30.18
CA ILE A 458 -21.85 13.20 28.77
C ILE A 458 -22.27 14.43 27.96
N GLY A 459 -23.16 15.27 28.51
CA GLY A 459 -23.55 16.54 27.90
C GLY A 459 -22.39 17.51 27.68
N ASP A 460 -21.52 17.68 28.68
CA ASP A 460 -20.34 18.54 28.60
C ASP A 460 -19.29 18.00 27.62
N THR A 461 -19.15 16.67 27.57
CA THR A 461 -18.27 15.99 26.61
C THR A 461 -18.77 16.19 25.18
N LEU A 462 -20.07 16.03 24.96
CA LEU A 462 -20.73 16.30 23.68
C LEU A 462 -20.56 17.75 23.24
N HIS A 463 -20.71 18.70 24.17
CA HIS A 463 -20.54 20.12 23.85
C HIS A 463 -19.10 20.45 23.46
N ARG A 464 -18.11 19.92 24.19
CA ARG A 464 -16.69 20.06 23.85
C ARG A 464 -16.36 19.43 22.49
N ALA A 465 -16.82 18.20 22.25
CA ALA A 465 -16.59 17.49 20.99
C ALA A 465 -17.20 18.24 19.79
N ARG A 466 -18.43 18.76 19.91
CA ARG A 466 -19.05 19.60 18.87
C ARG A 466 -18.24 20.85 18.55
N THR A 467 -17.77 21.55 19.57
CA THR A 467 -16.97 22.78 19.41
C THR A 467 -15.64 22.49 18.72
N GLU A 468 -14.97 21.41 19.08
CA GLU A 468 -13.68 21.04 18.46
C GLU A 468 -13.85 20.48 17.04
N THR A 469 -14.93 19.75 16.73
CA THR A 469 -15.24 19.37 15.34
C THR A 469 -15.41 20.60 14.45
N LEU A 470 -16.13 21.63 14.92
CA LEU A 470 -16.26 22.90 14.20
C LEU A 470 -14.90 23.60 14.01
N ARG A 471 -14.03 23.54 15.04
CA ARG A 471 -12.68 24.10 14.97
C ARG A 471 -11.79 23.37 13.96
N VAL A 472 -11.83 22.05 13.93
CA VAL A 472 -11.07 21.22 12.97
C VAL A 472 -11.56 21.48 11.55
N SER A 473 -12.87 21.58 11.34
CA SER A 473 -13.45 21.92 10.03
C SER A 473 -13.03 23.33 9.56
N GLY A 474 -12.96 24.30 10.47
CA GLY A 474 -12.43 25.64 10.20
C GLY A 474 -10.94 25.62 9.83
N ARG A 475 -10.10 24.91 10.60
CA ARG A 475 -8.66 24.75 10.29
C ARG A 475 -8.43 24.08 8.95
N LEU A 476 -9.22 23.05 8.63
CA LEU A 476 -9.17 22.36 7.35
C LEU A 476 -9.41 23.36 6.21
N SER A 477 -10.41 24.23 6.36
CA SER A 477 -10.69 25.30 5.40
C SER A 477 -9.54 26.30 5.24
N ASP A 478 -8.84 26.64 6.33
CA ASP A 478 -7.66 27.53 6.28
C ASP A 478 -6.44 26.85 5.64
N ASP A 479 -6.23 25.57 5.91
CA ASP A 479 -5.14 24.79 5.32
C ASP A 479 -5.33 24.60 3.81
N ILE A 480 -6.58 24.42 3.35
CA ILE A 480 -6.92 24.42 1.92
C ILE A 480 -6.42 25.69 1.25
N ALA A 481 -6.66 26.86 1.86
CA ALA A 481 -6.25 28.13 1.29
C ALA A 481 -4.71 28.26 1.21
N ARG A 482 -3.97 27.70 2.18
CA ARG A 482 -2.50 27.69 2.18
C ARG A 482 -1.93 26.78 1.09
N PHE A 483 -2.53 25.60 0.90
CA PHE A 483 -2.01 24.59 -0.04
C PHE A 483 -2.26 24.94 -1.53
N ARG A 484 -3.04 26.00 -1.81
CA ARG A 484 -3.21 26.56 -3.18
C ARG A 484 -1.91 27.12 -3.78
N GLN A 485 -0.84 27.27 -3.00
CA GLN A 485 0.44 27.80 -3.50
C GLN A 485 1.35 26.66 -4.00
N LEU A 486 1.46 26.52 -5.32
CA LEU A 486 2.37 25.55 -5.95
C LEU A 486 3.84 25.97 -5.83
N GLN A 487 4.70 25.01 -5.53
CA GLN A 487 6.16 25.18 -5.59
C GLN A 487 6.68 24.97 -7.02
N ALA A 488 7.43 25.95 -7.54
CA ALA A 488 8.05 25.90 -8.86
C ALA A 488 9.41 25.17 -8.78
N HIS A 489 9.69 24.30 -9.76
CA HIS A 489 10.96 23.59 -9.89
C HIS A 489 11.81 24.24 -10.98
N THR A 490 13.13 24.06 -10.89
CA THR A 490 14.09 24.56 -11.89
C THR A 490 14.69 23.37 -12.65
N GLY A 491 14.44 23.31 -13.95
CA GLY A 491 15.04 22.34 -14.88
C GLY A 491 16.13 22.99 -15.73
N TYR A 492 16.94 22.17 -16.41
CA TYR A 492 18.00 22.65 -17.29
C TYR A 492 17.82 22.05 -18.69
N GLN A 493 17.84 22.89 -19.72
CA GLN A 493 17.82 22.46 -21.12
C GLN A 493 19.17 22.80 -21.77
N GLN A 494 19.75 21.85 -22.51
CA GLN A 494 20.93 22.13 -23.31
C GLN A 494 20.51 22.83 -24.60
N GLU A 495 20.90 24.09 -24.76
CA GLU A 495 20.78 24.82 -26.01
C GLU A 495 22.08 24.73 -26.79
N ARG A 496 21.97 24.33 -28.06
CA ARG A 496 23.09 24.39 -29.00
C ARG A 496 23.14 25.79 -29.60
N TYR A 497 24.26 26.46 -29.42
CA TYR A 497 24.55 27.72 -30.09
C TYR A 497 25.75 27.54 -31.02
N SER A 498 25.81 28.36 -32.05
CA SER A 498 26.94 28.40 -32.97
C SER A 498 27.54 29.79 -32.98
N TYR A 499 28.86 29.88 -32.98
CA TYR A 499 29.58 31.14 -33.13
C TYR A 499 30.74 30.97 -34.12
N GLN A 500 31.12 32.04 -34.81
CA GLN A 500 32.18 32.00 -35.82
C GLN A 500 33.50 32.39 -35.20
N VAL A 501 34.50 31.52 -35.35
CA VAL A 501 35.89 31.77 -34.97
C VAL A 501 36.75 31.88 -36.21
N SER A 502 37.74 32.78 -36.15
CA SER A 502 38.67 33.00 -37.26
C SER A 502 39.58 31.79 -37.43
N ASP A 503 39.66 31.25 -38.65
CA ASP A 503 40.58 30.16 -39.04
C ASP A 503 41.84 30.73 -39.73
N SER A 504 42.07 32.04 -39.55
CA SER A 504 43.17 32.76 -40.17
C SER A 504 44.51 32.35 -39.54
N THR A 505 45.42 31.83 -40.37
CA THR A 505 46.82 31.59 -39.95
C THR A 505 47.69 32.77 -40.36
N TRP A 506 48.40 33.36 -39.40
CA TRP A 506 49.15 34.62 -39.61
C TRP A 506 50.22 34.56 -40.72
N TYR A 507 50.71 33.37 -41.08
CA TYR A 507 51.70 33.15 -42.14
C TYR A 507 51.10 32.68 -43.48
N LYS A 508 49.76 32.57 -43.59
CA LYS A 508 49.05 32.17 -44.82
C LYS A 508 48.07 33.28 -45.24
N PRO A 509 48.49 34.23 -46.10
CA PRO A 509 47.68 35.39 -46.46
C PRO A 509 46.32 35.05 -47.09
N TRP A 510 46.23 33.91 -47.77
CA TRP A 510 44.97 33.43 -48.38
C TRP A 510 43.96 32.85 -47.38
N SER A 511 44.37 32.63 -46.12
CA SER A 511 43.46 32.23 -45.03
C SER A 511 42.90 33.42 -44.25
N TRP A 512 43.39 34.64 -44.51
CA TRP A 512 42.95 35.82 -43.78
C TRP A 512 41.51 36.18 -44.15
N GLY A 513 40.66 36.26 -43.13
CA GLY A 513 39.21 36.45 -43.30
C GLY A 513 38.42 35.14 -43.41
N SER A 514 39.07 33.98 -43.32
CA SER A 514 38.35 32.70 -43.20
C SER A 514 37.84 32.49 -41.77
N THR A 515 36.62 32.00 -41.66
CA THR A 515 35.96 31.67 -40.39
C THR A 515 35.43 30.24 -40.43
N ARG A 516 35.47 29.56 -39.29
CA ARG A 516 34.80 28.28 -39.09
C ARG A 516 33.71 28.44 -38.03
N THR A 517 32.57 27.81 -38.26
CA THR A 517 31.47 27.79 -37.31
C THR A 517 31.74 26.70 -36.28
N GLU A 518 31.89 27.09 -35.01
CA GLU A 518 31.97 26.16 -33.90
C GLU A 518 30.61 26.05 -33.20
N TYR A 519 30.29 24.84 -32.73
CA TYR A 519 29.05 24.54 -32.04
C TYR A 519 29.35 24.30 -30.56
N GLY A 520 28.66 25.01 -29.68
CA GLY A 520 28.71 24.83 -28.23
C GLY A 520 27.35 24.43 -27.69
N THR A 521 27.33 23.75 -26.54
CA THR A 521 26.11 23.50 -25.76
C THR A 521 26.18 24.31 -24.47
N THR A 522 25.13 25.07 -24.16
CA THR A 522 24.98 25.74 -22.85
C THR A 522 23.74 25.23 -22.14
N SER A 523 23.81 25.07 -20.82
CA SER A 523 22.67 24.64 -20.00
C SER A 523 21.89 25.87 -19.54
N VAL A 524 20.68 26.05 -20.06
CA VAL A 524 19.78 27.15 -19.68
C VAL A 524 18.78 26.64 -18.65
N ALA A 525 18.73 27.29 -17.49
CA ALA A 525 17.77 26.98 -16.44
C ALA A 525 16.37 27.51 -16.80
N TYR A 526 15.32 26.69 -16.69
CA TYR A 526 13.92 27.09 -16.86
C TYR A 526 13.06 26.61 -15.70
N GLN A 527 12.02 27.38 -15.36
CA GLN A 527 11.10 27.02 -14.30
C GLN A 527 9.90 26.24 -14.83
N TYR A 528 9.65 25.05 -14.29
CA TYR A 528 8.52 24.20 -14.63
C TYR A 528 7.79 23.71 -13.39
N PHE A 529 6.53 23.32 -13.58
CA PHE A 529 5.77 22.57 -12.58
C PHE A 529 5.62 21.14 -13.07
N ASN A 530 5.94 20.18 -12.22
CA ASN A 530 5.63 18.78 -12.49
C ASN A 530 4.20 18.51 -12.02
N ALA A 531 3.29 18.23 -12.95
CA ALA A 531 1.90 17.94 -12.65
C ALA A 531 1.75 16.76 -11.67
N GLN A 532 2.72 15.86 -11.64
CA GLN A 532 2.66 14.58 -10.94
C GLN A 532 3.24 14.69 -9.54
N ASP A 533 4.29 15.51 -9.36
CA ASP A 533 4.72 15.92 -8.03
C ASP A 533 3.60 16.72 -7.34
N ALA A 534 2.87 17.56 -8.08
CA ALA A 534 1.72 18.27 -7.55
C ALA A 534 0.58 17.33 -7.11
N ILE A 535 0.28 16.28 -7.91
CA ILE A 535 -0.68 15.22 -7.54
C ILE A 535 -0.20 14.45 -6.30
N GLU A 536 1.07 14.07 -6.26
CA GLU A 536 1.64 13.28 -5.17
C GLU A 536 1.70 14.08 -3.86
N GLN A 537 2.12 15.35 -3.91
CA GLN A 537 2.05 16.27 -2.76
C GLN A 537 0.61 16.42 -2.24
N LEU A 538 -0.36 16.51 -3.15
CA LEU A 538 -1.77 16.62 -2.84
C LEU A 538 -2.31 15.36 -2.16
N ARG A 539 -1.93 14.17 -2.63
CA ARG A 539 -2.28 12.89 -1.99
C ARG A 539 -1.59 12.69 -0.65
N GLN A 540 -0.31 13.04 -0.54
CA GLN A 540 0.39 12.99 0.75
C GLN A 540 -0.27 13.91 1.77
N TYR A 541 -0.65 15.11 1.34
CA TYR A 541 -1.38 16.04 2.18
C TYR A 541 -2.74 15.49 2.58
N SER A 542 -3.48 14.87 1.65
CA SER A 542 -4.79 14.28 1.95
C SER A 542 -4.71 13.18 3.00
N ARG A 543 -3.74 12.26 2.86
CA ARG A 543 -3.50 11.18 3.83
C ARG A 543 -3.08 11.73 5.18
N ALA A 544 -2.16 12.69 5.19
CA ALA A 544 -1.72 13.35 6.42
C ALA A 544 -2.88 14.06 7.12
N CYS A 545 -3.70 14.78 6.37
CA CYS A 545 -4.87 15.49 6.87
C CYS A 545 -5.93 14.51 7.42
N ALA A 546 -6.29 13.47 6.67
CA ALA A 546 -7.21 12.42 7.13
C ALA A 546 -6.69 11.72 8.40
N SER A 547 -5.38 11.47 8.49
CA SER A 547 -4.74 10.91 9.67
C SER A 547 -4.78 11.86 10.87
N GLN A 548 -4.46 13.14 10.68
CA GLN A 548 -4.49 14.15 11.74
C GLN A 548 -5.91 14.38 12.27
N ILE A 549 -6.90 14.45 11.39
CA ILE A 549 -8.31 14.55 11.78
C ILE A 549 -8.70 13.33 12.61
N ARG A 550 -8.35 12.12 12.15
CA ARG A 550 -8.64 10.88 12.88
C ARG A 550 -7.99 10.88 14.26
N GLN A 551 -6.72 11.27 14.36
CA GLN A 551 -5.99 11.34 15.61
C GLN A 551 -6.60 12.36 16.58
N HIS A 552 -6.89 13.59 16.11
CA HIS A 552 -7.53 14.61 16.93
C HIS A 552 -8.92 14.19 17.39
N PHE A 553 -9.69 13.55 16.50
CA PHE A 553 -11.03 13.07 16.82
C PHE A 553 -11.00 11.94 17.86
N ASN A 554 -10.07 10.99 17.72
CA ASN A 554 -9.86 9.91 18.70
C ASN A 554 -9.43 10.44 20.08
N GLN A 555 -8.72 11.57 20.14
CA GLN A 555 -8.37 12.24 21.40
C GLN A 555 -9.56 12.96 22.05
N LEU A 556 -10.51 13.49 21.26
CA LEU A 556 -11.67 14.24 21.75
C LEU A 556 -12.73 13.35 22.39
N ILE A 557 -12.90 12.15 21.85
CA ILE A 557 -13.84 11.14 22.34
C ILE A 557 -12.99 9.96 22.84
N GLU A 558 -11.94 10.24 23.60
CA GLU A 558 -11.08 9.18 24.12
C GLU A 558 -11.90 8.30 25.09
N PRO A 559 -12.18 7.03 24.73
CA PRO A 559 -13.08 6.19 25.52
C PRO A 559 -12.57 6.00 26.94
N ALA A 560 -11.25 5.92 27.11
CA ALA A 560 -10.60 5.79 28.41
C ALA A 560 -10.82 7.03 29.29
N ALA A 561 -10.71 8.24 28.72
CA ALA A 561 -10.91 9.49 29.46
C ALA A 561 -12.37 9.70 29.88
N LEU A 562 -13.31 9.39 28.98
CA LEU A 562 -14.74 9.41 29.30
C LEU A 562 -15.07 8.38 30.38
N LYS A 563 -14.63 7.12 30.22
CA LYS A 563 -14.80 6.06 31.23
C LYS A 563 -14.20 6.44 32.57
N SER A 564 -13.01 7.06 32.59
CA SER A 564 -12.37 7.54 33.83
C SER A 564 -13.16 8.66 34.50
N THR A 565 -13.66 9.63 33.74
CA THR A 565 -14.46 10.75 34.27
C THR A 565 -15.78 10.24 34.84
N LEU A 566 -16.46 9.34 34.13
CA LEU A 566 -17.66 8.68 34.61
C LEU A 566 -17.38 7.87 35.88
N ARG A 567 -16.26 7.15 35.95
CA ARG A 567 -15.81 6.40 37.15
C ARG A 567 -15.54 7.33 38.34
N GLN A 568 -14.93 8.50 38.13
CA GLN A 568 -14.67 9.46 39.22
C GLN A 568 -15.96 10.01 39.83
N ALA A 569 -16.92 10.41 39.00
CA ALA A 569 -18.25 10.83 39.45
C ALA A 569 -18.96 9.72 40.24
N LEU A 570 -18.82 8.49 39.76
CA LEU A 570 -19.28 7.28 40.43
C LEU A 570 -18.71 7.13 41.85
N VAL A 571 -17.38 7.21 41.99
CA VAL A 571 -16.70 7.09 43.29
C VAL A 571 -17.11 8.22 44.24
N HIS A 572 -17.31 9.44 43.71
CA HIS A 572 -17.78 10.57 44.50
C HIS A 572 -19.15 10.33 45.14
N HIS A 573 -20.11 9.79 44.38
CA HIS A 573 -21.45 9.47 44.88
C HIS A 573 -21.51 8.20 45.76
N LEU A 574 -20.57 7.28 45.60
CA LEU A 574 -20.49 6.05 46.39
C LEU A 574 -19.87 6.24 47.79
N ASN A 575 -19.10 7.31 48.03
CA ASN A 575 -18.51 7.63 49.33
C ASN A 575 -19.55 8.20 50.31
N THR A 576 -20.52 7.37 50.71
CA THR A 576 -21.44 7.68 51.81
C THR A 576 -21.33 6.58 52.87
N ASP A 577 -20.96 6.97 54.10
CA ASP A 577 -20.82 6.10 55.29
C ASP A 577 -22.17 5.53 55.79
N SER A 578 -22.99 4.95 54.91
CA SER A 578 -24.28 4.34 55.28
C SER A 578 -24.18 2.82 55.37
N GLU A 579 -24.40 2.26 56.56
CA GLU A 579 -24.36 0.81 56.89
C GLU A 579 -25.29 -0.09 56.04
N GLN A 580 -26.20 0.48 55.25
CA GLN A 580 -27.24 -0.25 54.51
C GLN A 580 -27.03 -0.30 52.98
N PHE A 581 -25.97 0.32 52.47
CA PHE A 581 -25.71 0.43 51.03
C PHE A 581 -24.39 -0.28 50.71
N ASP A 582 -24.44 -1.32 49.88
CA ASP A 582 -23.24 -1.98 49.36
C ASP A 582 -22.75 -1.29 48.07
N PRO A 583 -21.63 -0.54 48.11
CA PRO A 583 -21.11 0.17 46.95
C PRO A 583 -20.60 -0.78 45.86
N ALA A 584 -20.27 -2.04 46.17
CA ALA A 584 -19.64 -2.98 45.25
C ALA A 584 -20.63 -3.48 44.18
N LEU A 585 -21.83 -3.92 44.61
CA LEU A 585 -22.92 -4.32 43.72
C LEU A 585 -23.36 -3.19 42.78
N PHE A 586 -23.45 -1.97 43.30
CA PHE A 586 -23.81 -0.79 42.51
C PHE A 586 -22.71 -0.39 41.52
N ARG A 587 -21.44 -0.48 41.94
CA ARG A 587 -20.27 -0.23 41.09
C ARG A 587 -20.19 -1.22 39.94
N GLY A 588 -20.45 -2.51 40.19
CA GLY A 588 -20.41 -3.56 39.17
C GLY A 588 -21.43 -3.34 38.04
N ALA A 589 -22.71 -3.10 38.37
CA ALA A 589 -23.74 -2.89 37.36
C ALA A 589 -23.52 -1.61 36.53
N LEU A 590 -23.04 -0.54 37.17
CA LEU A 590 -22.74 0.72 36.51
C LEU A 590 -21.46 0.64 35.67
N GLU A 591 -20.43 -0.08 36.12
CA GLU A 591 -19.27 -0.40 35.30
C GLU A 591 -19.67 -1.25 34.09
N SER A 592 -20.49 -2.30 34.26
CA SER A 592 -21.01 -3.10 33.14
C SER A 592 -21.73 -2.24 32.09
N ALA A 593 -22.57 -1.31 32.52
CA ALA A 593 -23.26 -0.41 31.60
C ALA A 593 -22.32 0.60 30.92
N ILE A 594 -21.28 1.09 31.61
CA ILE A 594 -20.23 1.95 31.03
C ILE A 594 -19.33 1.17 30.07
N TYR A 595 -19.08 -0.11 30.33
CA TYR A 595 -18.25 -0.98 29.50
C TYR A 595 -18.99 -1.59 28.31
N ALA A 596 -20.31 -1.75 28.39
CA ALA A 596 -21.18 -2.14 27.27
C ALA A 596 -21.40 -1.01 26.25
N LEU A 597 -20.83 0.18 26.50
CA LEU A 597 -20.81 1.28 25.54
C LEU A 597 -19.88 0.95 24.38
N ASP A 598 -20.47 0.47 23.30
CA ASP A 598 -19.83 0.36 22.00
C ASP A 598 -19.64 1.78 21.45
N LEU A 599 -18.48 2.35 21.73
CA LEU A 599 -18.10 3.67 21.24
C LEU A 599 -17.50 3.49 19.84
N PRO A 600 -18.15 4.02 18.80
CA PRO A 600 -17.79 3.78 17.41
C PRO A 600 -16.44 4.40 17.07
N GLU A 601 -15.67 3.72 16.22
CA GLU A 601 -14.44 4.25 15.67
C GLU A 601 -14.72 5.14 14.45
N LEU A 602 -14.10 6.32 14.39
CA LEU A 602 -14.21 7.20 13.22
C LEU A 602 -13.38 6.64 12.07
N VAL A 603 -14.03 5.98 11.11
CA VAL A 603 -13.38 5.48 9.90
C VAL A 603 -13.38 6.56 8.81
N LEU A 604 -12.31 7.34 8.73
CA LEU A 604 -12.05 8.25 7.60
C LEU A 604 -11.23 7.54 6.53
N LYS A 605 -11.76 7.44 5.31
CA LYS A 605 -11.03 6.91 4.15
C LYS A 605 -10.76 8.03 3.16
N ALA A 606 -9.49 8.34 2.93
CA ALA A 606 -9.08 9.13 1.78
C ALA A 606 -9.39 8.30 0.53
N ASP A 607 -10.32 8.77 -0.30
CA ASP A 607 -10.62 8.17 -1.60
C ASP A 607 -9.91 8.97 -2.69
N GLU A 608 -8.76 8.46 -3.12
CA GLU A 608 -7.89 9.08 -4.11
C GLU A 608 -8.21 8.63 -5.55
N SER A 609 -9.12 7.67 -5.71
CA SER A 609 -9.42 7.01 -6.99
C SER A 609 -10.06 7.94 -8.03
N GLN A 610 -10.64 9.06 -7.59
CA GLN A 610 -11.34 10.03 -8.44
C GLN A 610 -10.47 11.22 -8.87
N MET A 611 -9.20 11.27 -8.45
CA MET A 611 -8.29 12.37 -8.79
C MET A 611 -7.72 12.20 -10.20
N MET A 612 -8.46 12.67 -11.18
CA MET A 612 -8.02 12.75 -12.57
C MET A 612 -7.62 14.19 -12.90
N ILE A 613 -6.33 14.49 -12.85
CA ILE A 613 -5.78 15.80 -13.22
C ILE A 613 -5.23 15.69 -14.64
N PRO A 614 -5.84 16.29 -15.67
CA PRO A 614 -5.59 15.98 -17.09
C PRO A 614 -4.28 16.60 -17.62
N PHE A 615 -3.18 16.45 -16.90
CA PHE A 615 -1.86 16.99 -17.25
C PHE A 615 -0.79 15.90 -17.16
N GLN A 616 0.09 15.87 -18.16
CA GLN A 616 1.25 14.98 -18.22
C GLN A 616 2.53 15.81 -18.48
N GLY A 617 3.63 15.44 -17.82
CA GLY A 617 4.94 16.04 -18.04
C GLY A 617 5.17 17.41 -17.41
N GLU A 618 6.22 18.09 -17.88
CA GLU A 618 6.66 19.40 -17.41
C GLU A 618 5.79 20.53 -17.98
N ILE A 619 5.15 21.28 -17.09
CA ILE A 619 4.33 22.43 -17.47
C ILE A 619 5.21 23.68 -17.54
N LYS A 620 5.51 24.11 -18.76
CA LYS A 620 6.41 25.24 -19.05
C LYS A 620 5.65 26.55 -19.36
N SER A 621 4.47 26.47 -19.99
CA SER A 621 3.69 27.63 -20.42
C SER A 621 2.85 28.24 -19.28
N SER A 622 2.62 29.55 -19.33
CA SER A 622 1.78 30.26 -18.33
C SER A 622 0.30 29.85 -18.40
N GLU A 623 -0.17 29.46 -19.58
CA GLU A 623 -1.55 29.03 -19.79
C GLU A 623 -1.80 27.63 -19.21
N ASP A 624 -0.90 26.68 -19.46
CA ASP A 624 -1.01 25.33 -18.90
C ASP A 624 -0.78 25.33 -17.38
N LYS A 625 0.02 26.28 -16.86
CA LYS A 625 0.15 26.54 -15.41
C LYS A 625 -1.20 26.93 -14.79
N GLN A 626 -1.94 27.84 -15.41
CA GLN A 626 -3.27 28.23 -14.93
C GLN A 626 -4.27 27.07 -15.01
N LYS A 627 -4.25 26.28 -16.09
CA LYS A 627 -5.16 25.13 -16.22
C LYS A 627 -4.83 24.02 -15.20
N LEU A 628 -3.55 23.77 -14.92
CA LEU A 628 -3.13 22.85 -13.85
C LEU A 628 -3.60 23.36 -12.48
N GLN A 629 -3.39 24.64 -12.18
CA GLN A 629 -3.87 25.25 -10.93
C GLN A 629 -5.38 25.09 -10.78
N GLN A 630 -6.16 25.36 -11.82
CA GLN A 630 -7.62 25.19 -11.78
C GLN A 630 -8.04 23.72 -11.60
N ALA A 631 -7.34 22.78 -12.24
CA ALA A 631 -7.62 21.35 -12.08
C ALA A 631 -7.27 20.85 -10.66
N LEU A 632 -6.15 21.30 -10.11
CA LEU A 632 -5.74 21.02 -8.73
C LEU A 632 -6.72 21.64 -7.73
N ASP A 633 -7.13 22.89 -7.93
CA ASP A 633 -8.11 23.59 -7.08
C ASP A 633 -9.43 22.83 -7.04
N LYS A 634 -9.90 22.35 -8.21
CA LYS A 634 -11.13 21.55 -8.32
C LYS A 634 -10.98 20.20 -7.63
N ALA A 635 -9.84 19.52 -7.80
CA ALA A 635 -9.56 18.23 -7.19
C ALA A 635 -9.41 18.32 -5.67
N LEU A 636 -8.67 19.32 -5.17
CA LEU A 636 -8.55 19.66 -3.75
C LEU A 636 -9.94 19.92 -3.18
N GLY A 637 -10.71 20.84 -3.80
CA GLY A 637 -12.05 21.20 -3.35
C GLY A 637 -12.97 19.98 -3.21
N ALA A 638 -13.07 19.15 -4.26
CA ALA A 638 -13.92 17.96 -4.24
C ALA A 638 -13.47 16.93 -3.18
N MET A 639 -12.17 16.75 -3.00
CA MET A 639 -11.63 15.83 -1.99
C MET A 639 -11.91 16.33 -0.58
N PHE A 640 -11.65 17.60 -0.29
CA PHE A 640 -11.89 18.14 1.04
C PHE A 640 -13.36 18.24 1.37
N ASP A 641 -14.22 18.55 0.39
CA ASP A 641 -15.66 18.47 0.57
C ASP A 641 -16.09 17.05 0.98
N LYS A 642 -15.45 16.02 0.41
CA LYS A 642 -15.70 14.62 0.76
C LYS A 642 -15.19 14.29 2.16
N LEU A 643 -13.96 14.71 2.51
CA LEU A 643 -13.40 14.53 3.87
C LEU A 643 -14.23 15.26 4.93
N ALA A 644 -14.66 16.50 4.65
CA ALA A 644 -15.51 17.29 5.52
C ALA A 644 -16.88 16.62 5.71
N LYS A 645 -17.51 16.15 4.62
CA LYS A 645 -18.76 15.38 4.72
C LYS A 645 -18.61 14.08 5.50
N GLN A 646 -17.50 13.36 5.32
CA GLN A 646 -17.21 12.14 6.09
C GLN A 646 -16.97 12.46 7.57
N LEU A 647 -16.26 13.55 7.88
CA LEU A 647 -16.05 14.03 9.24
C LEU A 647 -17.38 14.43 9.89
N ASP A 648 -18.21 15.21 9.20
CA ASP A 648 -19.52 15.63 9.69
C ASP A 648 -20.46 14.44 9.89
N ALA A 649 -20.52 13.51 8.93
CA ALA A 649 -21.33 12.31 9.04
C ALA A 649 -20.85 11.39 10.17
N GLY A 650 -19.54 11.17 10.28
CA GLY A 650 -18.93 10.40 11.35
C GLY A 650 -19.19 11.05 12.71
N ALA A 651 -18.85 12.33 12.87
CA ALA A 651 -19.10 13.08 14.09
C ALA A 651 -20.58 13.08 14.48
N LYS A 652 -21.49 13.30 13.53
CA LYS A 652 -22.93 13.24 13.76
C LYS A 652 -23.36 11.86 14.26
N SER A 653 -22.90 10.78 13.63
CA SER A 653 -23.23 9.41 14.08
C SER A 653 -22.81 9.20 15.54
N ILE A 654 -21.66 9.74 15.94
CA ILE A 654 -21.14 9.59 17.30
C ILE A 654 -21.93 10.47 18.27
N PHE A 655 -22.26 11.69 17.87
CA PHE A 655 -23.08 12.59 18.68
C PHE A 655 -24.49 12.02 18.89
N ASP A 656 -25.09 11.45 17.86
CA ASP A 656 -26.40 10.82 17.94
C ASP A 656 -26.35 9.63 18.91
N GLN A 657 -25.33 8.77 18.82
CA GLN A 657 -25.16 7.65 19.76
C GLN A 657 -24.88 8.08 21.20
N LEU A 658 -24.04 9.10 21.42
CA LEU A 658 -23.79 9.65 22.76
C LEU A 658 -25.04 10.36 23.33
N GLU A 659 -25.90 10.94 22.50
CA GLU A 659 -27.16 11.55 22.94
C GLU A 659 -28.24 10.49 23.20
N THR A 660 -28.27 9.40 22.42
CA THR A 660 -29.05 8.20 22.73
C THR A 660 -28.60 7.59 24.05
N LEU A 661 -27.28 7.47 24.27
CA LEU A 661 -26.73 7.05 25.54
C LEU A 661 -27.20 7.95 26.67
N LYS A 662 -26.99 9.27 26.56
CA LYS A 662 -27.37 10.24 27.60
C LYS A 662 -28.87 10.17 27.93
N SER A 663 -29.73 10.08 26.92
CA SER A 663 -31.19 10.02 27.13
C SER A 663 -31.61 8.68 27.75
N GLY A 664 -31.08 7.56 27.24
CA GLY A 664 -31.37 6.20 27.68
C GLY A 664 -30.64 5.76 28.95
N LEU A 665 -29.61 6.49 29.40
CA LEU A 665 -28.70 6.06 30.47
C LEU A 665 -29.44 5.58 31.71
N GLN A 666 -30.37 6.37 32.24
CA GLN A 666 -31.12 6.03 33.44
C GLN A 666 -31.90 4.72 33.28
N GLU A 667 -32.50 4.49 32.11
CA GLU A 667 -33.28 3.29 31.83
C GLU A 667 -32.37 2.08 31.66
N THR A 668 -31.29 2.20 30.89
CA THR A 668 -30.26 1.15 30.72
C THR A 668 -29.64 0.75 32.07
N LEU A 669 -29.29 1.74 32.91
CA LEU A 669 -28.75 1.49 34.25
C LEU A 669 -29.78 0.83 35.15
N SER A 670 -31.03 1.29 35.12
CA SER A 670 -32.09 0.70 35.92
C SER A 670 -32.39 -0.74 35.49
N GLN A 671 -32.39 -1.04 34.18
CA GLN A 671 -32.59 -2.39 33.65
C GLN A 671 -31.42 -3.32 34.01
N SER A 672 -30.19 -2.85 33.86
CA SER A 672 -28.98 -3.62 34.21
C SER A 672 -28.94 -3.95 35.71
N LEU A 673 -29.24 -2.98 36.58
CA LEU A 673 -29.36 -3.24 38.02
C LEU A 673 -30.51 -4.18 38.35
N GLN A 674 -31.67 -4.02 37.70
CA GLN A 674 -32.81 -4.91 37.92
C GLN A 674 -32.47 -6.35 37.52
N GLN A 675 -31.77 -6.51 36.39
CA GLN A 675 -31.30 -7.80 35.93
C GLN A 675 -30.30 -8.42 36.91
N GLU A 676 -29.31 -7.65 37.37
CA GLU A 676 -28.35 -8.06 38.41
C GLU A 676 -29.06 -8.57 39.68
N PHE A 677 -30.01 -7.80 40.21
CA PHE A 677 -30.78 -8.20 41.38
C PHE A 677 -31.62 -9.45 41.14
N ASN A 678 -32.29 -9.55 40.00
CA ASN A 678 -33.09 -10.73 39.64
C ASN A 678 -32.20 -11.97 39.53
N GLU A 679 -30.98 -11.83 38.99
CA GLU A 679 -30.02 -12.92 38.90
C GLU A 679 -29.52 -13.35 40.29
N ILE A 680 -29.30 -12.42 41.24
CA ILE A 680 -28.91 -12.77 42.63
C ILE A 680 -30.07 -13.49 43.31
N GLU A 681 -31.29 -13.00 43.12
CA GLU A 681 -32.50 -13.59 43.70
C GLU A 681 -32.73 -15.02 43.19
N GLN A 682 -32.55 -15.26 41.89
CA GLN A 682 -32.58 -16.61 41.31
C GLN A 682 -31.45 -17.49 41.86
N GLY A 683 -30.26 -16.92 42.05
CA GLY A 683 -29.11 -17.65 42.57
C GLY A 683 -29.18 -18.02 44.03
N LEU A 684 -29.82 -17.19 44.86
CA LEU A 684 -30.13 -17.53 46.25
C LEU A 684 -31.04 -18.77 46.35
N ALA A 685 -31.92 -19.01 45.36
CA ALA A 685 -32.75 -20.22 45.30
C ALA A 685 -31.97 -21.49 44.92
N ARG A 686 -30.76 -21.36 44.33
CA ARG A 686 -29.88 -22.46 43.87
C ARG A 686 -28.44 -22.32 44.40
N LYS A 687 -28.31 -21.72 45.59
CA LYS A 687 -27.05 -21.21 46.16
C LYS A 687 -25.86 -22.17 46.05
N GLU A 688 -26.00 -23.43 46.48
CA GLU A 688 -24.90 -24.40 46.45
C GLU A 688 -24.45 -24.77 45.04
N SER A 689 -25.38 -25.00 44.11
CA SER A 689 -25.07 -25.34 42.72
C SER A 689 -24.42 -24.17 41.97
N GLU A 690 -24.84 -22.95 42.28
CA GLU A 690 -24.37 -21.75 41.58
C GLU A 690 -22.97 -21.33 42.04
N MET A 691 -22.72 -21.37 43.36
CA MET A 691 -21.37 -21.16 43.90
C MET A 691 -20.38 -22.20 43.39
N ALA A 692 -20.80 -23.46 43.25
CA ALA A 692 -19.95 -24.52 42.69
C ALA A 692 -19.56 -24.22 41.23
N ALA A 693 -20.52 -23.76 40.42
CA ALA A 693 -20.27 -23.37 39.03
C ALA A 693 -19.37 -22.14 38.91
N TYR A 694 -19.53 -21.14 39.79
CA TYR A 694 -18.67 -19.96 39.84
C TYR A 694 -17.22 -20.29 40.26
N ARG A 695 -17.04 -21.18 41.23
CA ARG A 695 -15.71 -21.67 41.61
C ARG A 695 -15.05 -22.44 40.46
N ALA A 696 -15.80 -23.29 39.76
CA ALA A 696 -15.31 -23.98 38.56
C ALA A 696 -14.91 -23.00 37.44
N LEU A 697 -15.68 -21.93 37.24
CA LEU A 697 -15.36 -20.88 36.27
C LEU A 697 -14.09 -20.10 36.65
N LEU A 698 -13.90 -19.77 37.93
CA LEU A 698 -12.66 -19.16 38.43
C LEU A 698 -11.45 -20.08 38.18
N ASP A 699 -11.60 -21.38 38.42
CA ASP A 699 -10.55 -22.36 38.18
C ASP A 699 -10.18 -22.40 36.68
N GLN A 700 -11.17 -22.44 35.79
CA GLN A 700 -10.94 -22.38 34.33
C GLN A 700 -10.19 -21.10 33.91
N LEU A 701 -10.63 -19.93 34.38
CA LEU A 701 -9.99 -18.64 34.06
C LEU A 701 -8.59 -18.47 34.67
N SER A 702 -8.22 -19.30 35.65
CA SER A 702 -6.91 -19.25 36.32
C SER A 702 -5.86 -20.18 35.71
N GLN A 703 -6.27 -21.16 34.89
CA GLN A 703 -5.36 -22.03 34.16
C GLN A 703 -4.62 -21.31 33.02
N ASP A 704 -5.13 -20.16 32.54
CA ASP A 704 -4.55 -19.35 31.46
C ASP A 704 -3.29 -18.53 31.83
N ASN A 705 -2.84 -18.58 33.10
CA ASN A 705 -1.63 -17.91 33.61
C ASN A 705 -0.39 -18.82 33.71
N LYS A 706 -0.52 -20.10 33.36
CA LYS A 706 0.58 -21.08 33.28
C LYS A 706 0.85 -21.44 31.83
#